data_AF-A0A349DZK5-F1
#
_entry.id   AF-A0A349DZK5-F1
#
_cell.length_a   1.000
_cell.length_b   1.000
_cell.length_c   1.000
_cell.angle_alpha   90.00
_cell.angle_beta   90.00
_cell.angle_gamma   90.00
#
_symmetry.space_group_name_H-M   'P 1'
#
loop_
_entity.id
_entity.type
_entity.pdbx_description
1 polymer ?
#
loop_
_entity_poly.entity_id
_entity_poly.type
_entity_poly.pdbx_seq_one_letter_code
_entity_poly.pdbx_strand_id
1 'polypeptide(L)'
;MLQWKRYLLILALVVPLTSQGQLPDALKQQLTFDAMLPNNTATHVAKEGTHNWSDPNAWERPSATSSTSAVPGFGAIVVIPKNSTITYDMNSLEHIFVIKNQGKMIFKANRASDQLKLVVDTYINTIDSEFDMTARDGQIEVVLKAFDIKKGANTLTWNNIAKGHYTDGKKIKAHTIQGEPKVNFANDKAGVLGRYEWDPRQVSLSLMSAGKVRIIGKDKLDFSECAANMLKNATTIQLKETPQGWKAGDKIVISKTAEGGSEVFTIANISGNTIAIQEKARFDHIGVELTNHQNQKRNYYPYVGNLTRNIIIRSYHTDIVNDITQRGHVMWMFNDQFNIRHASFKDLGRTNKSDLLDDYKYEIIKDGNRFIIDETTLNNTGMPNAAPNEIQNQRGRYGFHFHKTLTKSKKQVFAIGNVVWGSPGWGMVHHDTNADFTDNVVFGVKGGAMVAESGSELGIWQHNLVVGSRVPDAPSRVKIESPLRRVAREILDDDFRGNAGFALQGRAVRMLDNVAAGVGVAYHYQGTGERMGIADKVATQEVVDALGFDAFPLEEKIERTAIPLIQFKGNIAATCSDGFKSQGRTRDSYNRVLSIVEDHIAWNCKRFSIYISSNFGYLLRNSVFHGLPGAEATGILTQNDNDNINFANIAFDGFTFRTLNVSTNEAQTNTGNHPDAELVFSNVKWLNSAAKPYSKSFGQAKVVKNFTPGNISFAHNDALIDLVIDPSQNDFEVTIAGDVTDNAGTHVFAQYTPTSNKGVNNRRVYNFESIQKLNAYLNKTGQCIKSEAGKRFFEFTEHISDRITGETQGIKFSIEVKGSGGKSCSNNTRVSQQVSEEATTFLKIIPNPVSDGTLRITQKGHKTLTIINPVQLKILKTIEITHHQMSIDVSDLPAGVYLLKSDTDSIRFVIKK
;
A
#
# COMPACT_ATOMS: atom_id res chain seq x y z
N MET A 1 -40.94 14.55 0.36
CA MET A 1 -40.34 14.67 1.70
C MET A 1 -40.88 13.67 2.76
N LEU A 2 -41.98 12.94 2.54
CA LEU A 2 -42.52 11.98 3.54
C LEU A 2 -42.13 10.50 3.35
N GLN A 3 -41.47 10.09 2.25
CA GLN A 3 -41.06 8.69 2.06
C GLN A 3 -39.69 8.32 2.68
N TRP A 4 -38.85 9.30 3.03
CA TRP A 4 -37.54 9.07 3.63
C TRP A 4 -37.60 8.73 5.14
N LYS A 5 -38.65 9.14 5.86
CA LYS A 5 -38.82 8.79 7.29
C LYS A 5 -39.16 7.32 7.52
N ARG A 6 -39.70 6.60 6.52
CA ARG A 6 -40.04 5.17 6.65
C ARG A 6 -38.83 4.24 6.51
N TYR A 7 -37.78 4.62 5.79
CA TYR A 7 -36.57 3.80 5.66
C TYR A 7 -35.61 3.92 6.85
N LEU A 8 -35.59 5.07 7.54
CA LEU A 8 -34.93 5.19 8.85
C LEU A 8 -35.59 4.30 9.92
N LEU A 9 -36.90 4.05 9.82
CA LEU A 9 -37.60 3.13 10.72
C LEU A 9 -37.24 1.66 10.49
N ILE A 10 -36.91 1.25 9.26
CA ILE A 10 -36.51 -0.14 8.96
C ILE A 10 -35.09 -0.43 9.49
N LEU A 11 -34.22 0.58 9.59
CA LEU A 11 -32.95 0.48 10.30
C LEU A 11 -33.10 0.46 11.84
N ALA A 12 -34.23 0.92 12.38
CA ALA A 12 -34.51 0.97 13.82
C ALA A 12 -35.36 -0.20 14.34
N LEU A 13 -35.99 -1.00 13.47
CA LEU A 13 -36.92 -2.07 13.85
C LEU A 13 -36.38 -3.49 13.68
N VAL A 14 -35.10 -3.66 13.34
CA VAL A 14 -34.43 -4.96 13.44
C VAL A 14 -33.60 -4.98 14.73
N VAL A 15 -34.30 -5.40 15.79
CA VAL A 15 -33.81 -5.96 17.08
C VAL A 15 -33.31 -4.96 18.15
N PRO A 16 -33.94 -4.93 19.36
CA PRO A 16 -33.26 -4.49 20.57
C PRO A 16 -32.46 -5.69 21.12
N LEU A 17 -31.16 -5.73 20.86
CA LEU A 17 -30.26 -6.63 21.58
C LEU A 17 -29.13 -5.79 22.18
N THR A 18 -29.16 -5.77 23.50
CA THR A 18 -28.05 -5.49 24.40
C THR A 18 -26.75 -6.12 23.86
N SER A 19 -25.67 -5.32 23.84
CA SER A 19 -24.26 -5.71 23.69
C SER A 19 -23.96 -6.90 22.75
N GLN A 20 -23.49 -6.58 21.53
CA GLN A 20 -22.86 -7.44 20.50
C GLN A 20 -23.68 -7.62 19.22
N GLY A 21 -23.18 -7.00 18.13
CA GLY A 21 -23.59 -7.27 16.76
C GLY A 21 -23.85 -6.01 15.92
N GLN A 22 -22.80 -5.24 15.57
CA GLN A 22 -22.92 -4.35 14.41
C GLN A 22 -23.09 -5.21 13.15
N LEU A 23 -23.98 -4.83 12.22
CA LEU A 23 -24.07 -5.47 10.91
C LEU A 23 -22.67 -5.47 10.26
N PRO A 24 -22.23 -6.59 9.63
CA PRO A 24 -20.96 -6.62 8.90
C PRO A 24 -20.94 -5.53 7.83
N ASP A 25 -19.80 -4.85 7.65
CA ASP A 25 -19.70 -3.70 6.73
C ASP A 25 -20.05 -4.06 5.27
N ALA A 26 -19.76 -5.29 4.86
CA ALA A 26 -20.14 -5.81 3.56
C ALA A 26 -21.67 -5.84 3.35
N LEU A 27 -22.45 -6.15 4.40
CA LEU A 27 -23.92 -6.15 4.35
C LEU A 27 -24.46 -4.71 4.32
N LYS A 28 -23.88 -3.78 5.10
CA LYS A 28 -24.23 -2.35 5.03
C LYS A 28 -23.99 -1.79 3.63
N GLN A 29 -22.90 -2.19 2.97
CA GLN A 29 -22.58 -1.73 1.62
C GLN A 29 -23.48 -2.36 0.55
N GLN A 30 -23.79 -3.65 0.67
CA GLN A 30 -24.75 -4.31 -0.23
C GLN A 30 -26.11 -3.58 -0.18
N LEU A 31 -26.60 -3.27 1.03
CA LEU A 31 -27.80 -2.46 1.24
C LEU A 31 -27.66 -1.05 0.64
N THR A 32 -26.46 -0.48 0.65
CA THR A 32 -26.17 0.82 0.02
C THR A 32 -26.25 0.73 -1.51
N PHE A 33 -25.69 -0.32 -2.12
CA PHE A 33 -25.79 -0.53 -3.57
C PHE A 33 -27.21 -0.86 -4.01
N ASP A 34 -27.95 -1.63 -3.22
CA ASP A 34 -29.35 -1.95 -3.49
C ASP A 34 -30.26 -0.72 -3.38
N ALA A 35 -29.96 0.21 -2.46
CA ALA A 35 -30.65 1.49 -2.37
C ALA A 35 -30.26 2.45 -3.51
N MET A 36 -28.98 2.48 -3.91
CA MET A 36 -28.49 3.34 -4.99
C MET A 36 -28.98 2.86 -6.36
N LEU A 37 -28.97 1.54 -6.59
CA LEU A 37 -29.34 0.87 -7.84
C LEU A 37 -30.45 -0.17 -7.59
N PRO A 38 -31.71 0.25 -7.38
CA PRO A 38 -32.81 -0.68 -7.10
C PRO A 38 -33.15 -1.54 -8.32
N ASN A 39 -33.38 -2.84 -8.13
CA ASN A 39 -33.66 -3.77 -9.24
C ASN A 39 -34.95 -3.41 -10.01
N ASN A 40 -35.94 -2.80 -9.36
CA ASN A 40 -37.19 -2.38 -10.01
C ASN A 40 -37.03 -1.15 -10.92
N THR A 41 -35.84 -0.55 -10.99
CA THR A 41 -35.49 0.47 -11.99
C THR A 41 -34.99 -0.13 -13.31
N ALA A 42 -34.80 -1.45 -13.37
CA ALA A 42 -34.24 -2.13 -14.54
C ALA A 42 -35.10 -1.94 -15.80
N THR A 43 -34.41 -1.67 -16.91
CA THR A 43 -34.98 -1.72 -18.26
C THR A 43 -34.77 -3.09 -18.92
N HIS A 44 -33.71 -3.78 -18.52
CA HIS A 44 -33.33 -5.10 -19.01
C HIS A 44 -32.91 -5.96 -17.82
N VAL A 45 -33.47 -7.16 -17.73
CA VAL A 45 -33.10 -8.18 -16.73
C VAL A 45 -32.68 -9.42 -17.50
N ALA A 46 -31.48 -9.95 -17.21
CA ALA A 46 -31.02 -11.18 -17.83
C ALA A 46 -31.90 -12.36 -17.39
N LYS A 47 -32.30 -13.21 -18.33
CA LYS A 47 -32.97 -14.48 -18.03
C LYS A 47 -32.01 -15.43 -17.33
N GLU A 48 -32.57 -16.37 -16.57
CA GLU A 48 -31.79 -17.43 -15.92
C GLU A 48 -31.03 -18.28 -16.96
N GLY A 49 -29.86 -18.79 -16.60
CA GLY A 49 -29.00 -19.56 -17.49
C GLY A 49 -27.83 -18.76 -18.08
N THR A 50 -27.20 -19.32 -19.12
CA THR A 50 -26.03 -18.72 -19.78
C THR A 50 -26.41 -18.20 -21.16
N HIS A 51 -26.18 -16.91 -21.38
CA HIS A 51 -26.55 -16.23 -22.62
C HIS A 51 -25.45 -15.28 -23.10
N ASN A 52 -25.50 -14.91 -24.37
CA ASN A 52 -24.67 -13.85 -24.93
C ASN A 52 -25.35 -12.50 -24.77
N TRP A 53 -24.57 -11.43 -24.61
CA TRP A 53 -25.11 -10.07 -24.53
C TRP A 53 -25.88 -9.70 -25.81
N SER A 54 -25.34 -10.10 -26.97
CA SER A 54 -25.93 -9.82 -28.28
C SER A 54 -27.24 -10.55 -28.57
N ASP A 55 -27.63 -11.55 -27.76
CA ASP A 55 -28.88 -12.29 -27.98
C ASP A 55 -30.06 -11.47 -27.44
N PRO A 56 -30.99 -10.98 -28.29
CA PRO A 56 -32.16 -10.26 -27.82
C PRO A 56 -33.02 -11.10 -26.86
N ASN A 57 -33.04 -12.43 -27.00
CA ASN A 57 -33.84 -13.32 -26.17
C ASN A 57 -33.28 -13.55 -24.77
N ALA A 58 -32.02 -13.14 -24.52
CA ALA A 58 -31.40 -13.18 -23.20
C ALA A 58 -32.05 -12.19 -22.21
N TRP A 59 -32.84 -11.23 -22.70
CA TRP A 59 -33.28 -10.07 -21.93
C TRP A 59 -34.79 -10.01 -21.76
N GLU A 60 -35.24 -9.93 -20.51
CA GLU A 60 -36.59 -9.50 -20.16
C GLU A 60 -36.65 -7.98 -20.04
N ARG A 61 -37.77 -7.39 -20.45
CA ARG A 61 -38.01 -5.94 -20.39
C ARG A 61 -39.21 -5.63 -19.50
N PRO A 62 -39.02 -5.47 -18.18
CA PRO A 62 -40.13 -5.28 -17.23
C PRO A 62 -40.96 -4.02 -17.48
N SER A 63 -40.41 -3.06 -18.23
CA SER A 63 -41.01 -1.74 -18.47
C SER A 63 -41.42 -1.48 -19.91
N ALA A 64 -41.27 -2.44 -20.82
CA ALA A 64 -41.59 -2.22 -22.23
C ALA A 64 -43.10 -2.37 -22.47
N THR A 65 -43.67 -1.44 -23.24
CA THR A 65 -45.07 -1.51 -23.71
C THR A 65 -45.28 -2.57 -24.80
N SER A 66 -44.20 -3.17 -25.31
CA SER A 66 -44.19 -4.29 -26.24
C SER A 66 -43.42 -5.48 -25.65
N SER A 67 -43.88 -6.70 -25.92
CA SER A 67 -43.26 -7.96 -25.52
C SER A 67 -42.00 -8.33 -26.31
N THR A 68 -41.39 -7.38 -27.03
CA THR A 68 -40.26 -7.64 -27.91
C THR A 68 -38.93 -7.67 -27.14
N SER A 69 -38.33 -8.86 -27.11
CA SER A 69 -36.93 -9.12 -26.78
C SER A 69 -36.00 -8.12 -27.48
N ALA A 70 -35.12 -7.43 -26.73
CA ALA A 70 -34.17 -6.46 -27.30
C ALA A 70 -32.86 -6.45 -26.50
N VAL A 71 -31.75 -6.23 -27.21
CA VAL A 71 -30.42 -6.08 -26.61
C VAL A 71 -30.32 -4.72 -25.90
N PRO A 72 -29.68 -4.64 -24.71
CA PRO A 72 -29.46 -3.36 -24.03
C PRO A 72 -28.70 -2.36 -24.90
N GLY A 73 -29.30 -1.19 -25.15
CA GLY A 73 -28.73 -0.07 -25.90
C GLY A 73 -28.64 1.22 -25.07
N PHE A 74 -28.67 2.38 -25.74
CA PHE A 74 -28.56 3.70 -25.12
C PHE A 74 -29.43 3.87 -23.87
N GLY A 75 -28.78 4.23 -22.76
CA GLY A 75 -29.43 4.50 -21.47
C GLY A 75 -29.95 3.27 -20.75
N ALA A 76 -29.64 2.05 -21.18
CA ALA A 76 -30.13 0.86 -20.50
C ALA A 76 -29.67 0.80 -19.02
N ILE A 77 -30.61 0.41 -18.16
CA ILE A 77 -30.37 -0.05 -16.79
C ILE A 77 -30.49 -1.57 -16.82
N VAL A 78 -29.36 -2.25 -16.62
CA VAL A 78 -29.21 -3.70 -16.77
C VAL A 78 -29.01 -4.35 -15.41
N VAL A 79 -29.78 -5.40 -15.13
CA VAL A 79 -29.59 -6.28 -13.96
C VAL A 79 -29.30 -7.70 -14.44
N ILE A 80 -28.22 -8.29 -13.92
CA ILE A 80 -27.87 -9.70 -14.15
C ILE A 80 -28.09 -10.46 -12.84
N PRO A 81 -29.19 -11.23 -12.68
CA PRO A 81 -29.50 -11.94 -11.43
C PRO A 81 -28.49 -13.05 -11.07
N LYS A 82 -28.51 -13.51 -9.81
CA LYS A 82 -27.56 -14.49 -9.23
C LYS A 82 -27.37 -15.79 -10.04
N ASN A 83 -28.40 -16.25 -10.74
CA ASN A 83 -28.38 -17.49 -11.54
C ASN A 83 -28.18 -17.26 -13.05
N SER A 84 -27.86 -16.02 -13.45
CA SER A 84 -27.63 -15.65 -14.83
C SER A 84 -26.14 -15.47 -15.10
N THR A 85 -25.69 -15.98 -16.23
CA THR A 85 -24.35 -15.75 -16.78
C THR A 85 -24.48 -15.05 -18.13
N ILE A 86 -23.89 -13.85 -18.26
CA ILE A 86 -23.83 -13.12 -19.52
C ILE A 86 -22.41 -13.09 -20.05
N THR A 87 -22.21 -13.61 -21.26
CA THR A 87 -20.98 -13.40 -22.03
C THR A 87 -21.12 -12.14 -22.87
N TYR A 88 -20.31 -11.12 -22.58
CA TYR A 88 -20.24 -9.91 -23.39
C TYR A 88 -19.42 -10.16 -24.64
N ASP A 89 -20.07 -10.09 -25.80
CA ASP A 89 -19.54 -10.47 -27.11
C ASP A 89 -19.63 -9.35 -28.16
N MET A 90 -19.72 -8.10 -27.70
CA MET A 90 -19.98 -6.93 -28.54
C MET A 90 -18.80 -5.96 -28.63
N ASN A 91 -18.65 -5.33 -29.80
CA ASN A 91 -17.91 -4.08 -29.97
C ASN A 91 -18.90 -2.94 -30.09
N SER A 92 -19.36 -2.39 -28.96
CA SER A 92 -20.48 -1.45 -28.94
C SER A 92 -20.05 -0.02 -28.57
N LEU A 93 -20.67 0.95 -29.25
CA LEU A 93 -20.63 2.36 -28.88
C LEU A 93 -21.89 2.79 -28.10
N GLU A 94 -22.84 1.89 -27.90
CA GLU A 94 -24.02 2.14 -27.09
C GLU A 94 -23.61 2.54 -25.67
N HIS A 95 -24.14 3.67 -25.20
CA HIS A 95 -23.83 4.19 -23.88
C HIS A 95 -24.82 3.62 -22.88
N ILE A 96 -24.39 2.60 -22.14
CA ILE A 96 -25.17 1.98 -21.07
C ILE A 96 -25.13 2.88 -19.82
N PHE A 97 -26.26 3.07 -19.16
CA PHE A 97 -26.28 3.88 -17.93
C PHE A 97 -25.76 3.04 -16.75
N VAL A 98 -26.39 1.91 -16.45
CA VAL A 98 -26.05 1.09 -15.29
C VAL A 98 -26.00 -0.39 -15.67
N ILE A 99 -24.97 -1.09 -15.19
CA ILE A 99 -24.94 -2.55 -15.12
C ILE A 99 -24.76 -2.94 -13.65
N LYS A 100 -25.77 -3.61 -13.10
CA LYS A 100 -25.73 -4.23 -11.77
C LYS A 100 -25.66 -5.75 -11.94
N ASN A 101 -24.48 -6.31 -11.73
CA ASN A 101 -24.23 -7.73 -11.80
C ASN A 101 -24.36 -8.38 -10.42
N GLN A 102 -25.34 -9.28 -10.30
CA GLN A 102 -25.58 -10.14 -9.15
C GLN A 102 -25.23 -11.61 -9.44
N GLY A 103 -25.13 -11.98 -10.72
CA GLY A 103 -24.69 -13.30 -11.19
C GLY A 103 -23.27 -13.26 -11.73
N LYS A 104 -23.08 -13.66 -12.98
CA LYS A 104 -21.76 -13.74 -13.62
C LYS A 104 -21.73 -12.96 -14.93
N MET A 105 -20.68 -12.17 -15.11
CA MET A 105 -20.40 -11.51 -16.40
C MET A 105 -19.00 -11.87 -16.89
N ILE A 106 -18.91 -12.24 -18.17
CA ILE A 106 -17.71 -12.80 -18.79
C ILE A 106 -17.36 -11.99 -20.04
N PHE A 107 -16.09 -11.64 -20.20
CA PHE A 107 -15.52 -11.07 -21.42
C PHE A 107 -14.36 -11.97 -21.88
N LYS A 108 -14.39 -12.42 -23.14
CA LYS A 108 -13.34 -13.28 -23.72
C LYS A 108 -12.89 -12.75 -25.08
N ALA A 109 -11.62 -12.35 -25.18
CA ALA A 109 -10.98 -11.91 -26.41
C ALA A 109 -9.72 -12.75 -26.69
N ASN A 110 -9.92 -13.98 -27.17
CA ASN A 110 -8.85 -14.97 -27.30
C ASN A 110 -8.07 -14.82 -28.62
N ARG A 111 -8.72 -14.38 -29.69
CA ARG A 111 -8.15 -14.23 -31.03
C ARG A 111 -7.78 -12.78 -31.28
N ALA A 112 -6.77 -12.53 -32.11
CA ALA A 112 -6.35 -11.17 -32.47
C ALA A 112 -7.48 -10.33 -33.09
N SER A 113 -8.45 -10.97 -33.76
CA SER A 113 -9.64 -10.33 -34.33
C SER A 113 -10.72 -9.98 -33.31
N ASP A 114 -10.66 -10.53 -32.10
CA ASP A 114 -11.66 -10.26 -31.07
C ASP A 114 -11.47 -8.84 -30.55
N GLN A 115 -12.48 -7.99 -30.76
CA GLN A 115 -12.53 -6.62 -30.27
C GLN A 115 -13.81 -6.47 -29.46
N LEU A 116 -13.68 -6.31 -28.14
CA LEU A 116 -14.81 -6.07 -27.25
C LEU A 116 -14.76 -4.64 -26.73
N LYS A 117 -15.88 -3.93 -26.77
CA LYS A 117 -15.97 -2.57 -26.26
C LYS A 117 -17.28 -2.33 -25.54
N LEU A 118 -17.18 -1.88 -24.30
CA LEU A 118 -18.31 -1.47 -23.46
C LEU A 118 -18.16 0.01 -23.09
N VAL A 119 -19.16 0.83 -23.42
CA VAL A 119 -19.29 2.20 -22.92
C VAL A 119 -20.36 2.24 -21.85
N VAL A 120 -19.99 2.55 -20.62
CA VAL A 120 -20.89 2.49 -19.47
C VAL A 120 -20.64 3.66 -18.52
N ASP A 121 -21.67 4.16 -17.85
CA ASP A 121 -21.47 5.07 -16.71
C ASP A 121 -21.08 4.27 -15.47
N THR A 122 -21.97 3.42 -14.97
CA THR A 122 -21.75 2.68 -13.73
C THR A 122 -21.84 1.17 -13.93
N TYR A 123 -20.79 0.45 -13.56
CA TYR A 123 -20.76 -1.00 -13.46
C TYR A 123 -20.49 -1.43 -12.01
N ILE A 124 -21.37 -2.24 -11.43
CA ILE A 124 -21.25 -2.77 -10.06
C ILE A 124 -21.47 -4.28 -10.04
N ASN A 125 -20.49 -5.01 -9.51
CA ASN A 125 -20.61 -6.40 -9.07
C ASN A 125 -20.94 -6.45 -7.57
N THR A 126 -22.03 -7.12 -7.21
CA THR A 126 -22.42 -7.33 -5.80
C THR A 126 -21.62 -8.45 -5.13
N ILE A 127 -21.74 -8.61 -3.81
CA ILE A 127 -20.90 -9.51 -2.98
C ILE A 127 -20.81 -10.97 -3.46
N ASP A 128 -21.88 -11.53 -4.01
CA ASP A 128 -21.96 -12.93 -4.47
C ASP A 128 -21.67 -13.09 -5.98
N SER A 129 -21.40 -11.99 -6.69
CA SER A 129 -21.27 -12.01 -8.15
C SER A 129 -19.85 -12.34 -8.61
N GLU A 130 -19.71 -12.68 -9.90
CA GLU A 130 -18.43 -12.95 -10.56
C GLU A 130 -18.24 -12.07 -11.78
N PHE A 131 -17.04 -11.55 -11.96
CA PHE A 131 -16.62 -10.81 -13.14
C PHE A 131 -15.29 -11.33 -13.65
N ASP A 132 -15.32 -11.85 -14.88
CA ASP A 132 -14.18 -12.46 -15.54
C ASP A 132 -13.89 -11.78 -16.88
N MET A 133 -12.69 -11.25 -17.03
CA MET A 133 -12.21 -10.60 -18.24
C MET A 133 -10.90 -11.24 -18.68
N THR A 134 -10.89 -11.86 -19.86
CA THR A 134 -9.70 -12.52 -20.40
C THR A 134 -9.40 -12.07 -21.81
N ALA A 135 -8.16 -11.66 -22.04
CA ALA A 135 -7.70 -11.32 -23.38
C ALA A 135 -6.33 -11.93 -23.62
N ARG A 136 -6.26 -12.94 -24.49
CA ARG A 136 -4.99 -13.57 -24.89
C ARG A 136 -4.32 -12.78 -26.01
N ASP A 137 -5.00 -12.64 -27.14
CA ASP A 137 -4.49 -11.91 -28.30
C ASP A 137 -5.43 -10.79 -28.78
N GLY A 138 -6.70 -10.85 -28.41
CA GLY A 138 -7.70 -9.82 -28.73
C GLY A 138 -7.65 -8.63 -27.76
N GLN A 139 -8.57 -7.69 -27.94
CA GLN A 139 -8.68 -6.48 -27.12
C GLN A 139 -10.03 -6.38 -26.41
N ILE A 140 -9.99 -5.84 -25.19
CA ILE A 140 -11.17 -5.51 -24.40
C ILE A 140 -11.01 -4.08 -23.91
N GLU A 141 -11.95 -3.21 -24.28
CA GLU A 141 -12.00 -1.81 -23.84
C GLU A 141 -13.28 -1.54 -23.03
N VAL A 142 -13.12 -1.08 -21.80
CA VAL A 142 -14.21 -0.52 -20.98
C VAL A 142 -14.01 0.97 -20.85
N VAL A 143 -14.98 1.74 -21.33
CA VAL A 143 -14.98 3.20 -21.30
C VAL A 143 -16.01 3.69 -20.29
N LEU A 144 -15.53 4.24 -19.18
CA LEU A 144 -16.34 4.88 -18.17
C LEU A 144 -16.71 6.30 -18.62
N LYS A 145 -17.97 6.49 -18.99
CA LYS A 145 -18.48 7.76 -19.56
C LYS A 145 -19.66 8.25 -18.75
N ALA A 146 -19.58 9.49 -18.28
CA ALA A 146 -20.66 10.17 -17.57
C ALA A 146 -21.94 10.23 -18.44
N PHE A 147 -23.04 9.67 -17.96
CA PHE A 147 -24.35 9.71 -18.62
C PHE A 147 -25.12 10.97 -18.23
N ASP A 148 -25.58 11.73 -19.23
CA ASP A 148 -26.38 12.95 -19.03
C ASP A 148 -27.87 12.58 -18.96
N ILE A 149 -28.36 12.41 -17.73
CA ILE A 149 -29.72 11.91 -17.44
C ILE A 149 -30.75 12.96 -17.87
N LYS A 150 -30.52 14.23 -17.52
CA LYS A 150 -31.44 15.33 -17.87
C LYS A 150 -31.53 15.58 -19.37
N LYS A 151 -30.40 15.61 -20.08
CA LYS A 151 -30.41 15.82 -21.54
C LYS A 151 -31.02 14.63 -22.28
N GLY A 152 -30.80 13.42 -21.78
CA GLY A 152 -31.35 12.19 -22.35
C GLY A 152 -32.83 11.94 -22.02
N ALA A 153 -33.42 12.64 -21.05
CA ALA A 153 -34.71 12.30 -20.44
C ALA A 153 -35.86 12.01 -21.44
N ASN A 154 -35.92 12.75 -22.55
CA ASN A 154 -36.97 12.59 -23.56
C ASN A 154 -36.78 11.36 -24.48
N THR A 155 -35.58 10.77 -24.49
CA THR A 155 -35.22 9.61 -25.32
C THR A 155 -35.13 8.30 -24.51
N LEU A 156 -35.14 8.38 -23.18
CA LEU A 156 -35.00 7.23 -22.29
C LEU A 156 -36.29 6.43 -22.18
N THR A 157 -36.23 5.14 -22.47
CA THR A 157 -37.35 4.18 -22.30
C THR A 157 -37.46 3.66 -20.86
N TRP A 158 -37.21 4.51 -19.88
CA TRP A 158 -37.21 4.17 -18.45
C TRP A 158 -38.63 4.08 -17.89
N ASN A 159 -38.84 3.16 -16.94
CA ASN A 159 -40.07 3.14 -16.15
C ASN A 159 -40.17 4.37 -15.21
N ASN A 160 -41.36 4.60 -14.67
CA ASN A 160 -41.62 5.75 -13.79
C ASN A 160 -40.76 5.74 -12.51
N ILE A 161 -40.41 4.55 -12.00
CA ILE A 161 -39.55 4.40 -10.81
C ILE A 161 -38.14 4.90 -11.12
N ALA A 162 -37.55 4.45 -12.23
CA ALA A 162 -36.23 4.88 -12.69
C ALA A 162 -36.20 6.40 -12.98
N LYS A 163 -37.22 6.94 -13.66
CA LYS A 163 -37.34 8.39 -13.93
C LYS A 163 -37.47 9.24 -12.66
N GLY A 164 -38.11 8.70 -11.61
CA GLY A 164 -38.24 9.38 -10.32
C GLY A 164 -37.04 9.24 -9.40
N HIS A 165 -36.21 8.21 -9.59
CA HIS A 165 -35.05 7.91 -8.74
C HIS A 165 -33.76 8.55 -9.25
N TYR A 166 -33.44 8.40 -10.54
CA TYR A 166 -32.17 8.86 -11.10
C TYR A 166 -32.30 10.29 -11.65
N THR A 167 -31.36 11.15 -11.25
CA THR A 167 -31.27 12.55 -11.69
C THR A 167 -29.83 13.07 -11.58
N ASP A 168 -29.46 14.07 -12.38
CA ASP A 168 -28.16 14.74 -12.34
C ASP A 168 -28.32 16.27 -12.34
N GLY A 169 -27.21 17.01 -12.34
CA GLY A 169 -27.19 18.48 -12.43
C GLY A 169 -27.93 19.20 -11.29
N LYS A 170 -28.10 18.57 -10.12
CA LYS A 170 -28.58 19.25 -8.91
C LYS A 170 -27.52 20.22 -8.39
N LYS A 171 -27.94 21.33 -7.78
CA LYS A 171 -27.01 22.34 -7.26
C LYS A 171 -26.36 21.85 -5.97
N ILE A 172 -25.03 21.83 -5.96
CA ILE A 172 -24.21 21.64 -4.77
C ILE A 172 -24.02 22.97 -4.03
N LYS A 173 -23.84 22.88 -2.71
CA LYS A 173 -23.41 23.96 -1.84
C LYS A 173 -21.90 23.88 -1.69
N ALA A 174 -21.23 25.02 -1.51
CA ALA A 174 -19.82 25.01 -1.13
C ALA A 174 -19.65 24.68 0.36
N HIS A 175 -18.58 23.96 0.69
CA HIS A 175 -17.99 24.03 2.03
C HIS A 175 -17.67 25.49 2.33
N THR A 176 -18.12 25.97 3.49
CA THR A 176 -17.95 27.35 3.91
C THR A 176 -16.47 27.62 4.19
N ILE A 177 -15.92 28.66 3.55
CA ILE A 177 -14.70 29.32 4.00
C ILE A 177 -15.17 30.56 4.77
N GLN A 178 -14.86 30.63 6.06
CA GLN A 178 -15.33 31.74 6.89
C GLN A 178 -14.71 33.06 6.38
N GLY A 179 -15.55 34.04 6.08
CA GLY A 179 -15.11 35.35 5.56
C GLY A 179 -15.00 35.47 4.04
N GLU A 180 -15.25 34.40 3.28
CA GLU A 180 -15.26 34.42 1.82
C GLU A 180 -16.67 34.15 1.25
N PRO A 181 -17.05 34.71 0.08
CA PRO A 181 -18.31 34.39 -0.57
C PRO A 181 -18.40 32.88 -0.85
N LYS A 182 -19.58 32.28 -0.65
CA LYS A 182 -19.84 30.89 -1.06
C LYS A 182 -19.63 30.77 -2.57
N VAL A 183 -18.53 30.15 -2.99
CA VAL A 183 -18.28 29.86 -4.41
C VAL A 183 -19.20 28.71 -4.81
N ASN A 184 -20.35 29.02 -5.41
CA ASN A 184 -21.17 28.00 -6.04
C ASN A 184 -20.37 27.42 -7.21
N PHE A 185 -19.88 26.19 -7.10
CA PHE A 185 -19.36 25.46 -8.25
C PHE A 185 -20.56 25.10 -9.13
N ALA A 186 -20.73 25.93 -10.14
CA ALA A 186 -21.89 25.99 -11.00
C ALA A 186 -21.84 24.83 -12.01
N ASN A 187 -22.63 23.78 -11.73
CA ASN A 187 -23.05 22.76 -12.69
C ASN A 187 -21.91 21.96 -13.36
N ASP A 188 -21.62 20.77 -12.84
CA ASP A 188 -20.65 19.83 -13.40
C ASP A 188 -21.19 19.01 -14.58
N LYS A 189 -22.25 19.51 -15.25
CA LYS A 189 -22.95 18.88 -16.38
C LYS A 189 -23.43 17.47 -16.00
N ALA A 190 -22.94 16.45 -16.70
CA ALA A 190 -23.25 15.04 -16.48
C ALA A 190 -22.42 14.41 -15.35
N GLY A 191 -21.55 15.17 -14.67
CA GLY A 191 -20.68 14.68 -13.62
C GLY A 191 -21.40 14.18 -12.37
N VAL A 192 -20.62 13.73 -11.40
CA VAL A 192 -21.15 13.06 -10.20
C VAL A 192 -21.71 13.99 -9.13
N LEU A 193 -21.36 15.29 -9.14
CA LEU A 193 -21.70 16.19 -8.04
C LEU A 193 -23.22 16.40 -7.94
N GLY A 194 -23.89 16.58 -9.09
CA GLY A 194 -25.34 16.76 -9.14
C GLY A 194 -26.19 15.50 -8.86
N ARG A 195 -25.59 14.37 -8.49
CA ARG A 195 -26.26 13.06 -8.30
C ARG A 195 -26.56 12.72 -6.83
N TYR A 196 -26.21 13.59 -5.89
CA TYR A 196 -26.17 13.32 -4.44
C TYR A 196 -27.50 12.83 -3.80
N GLU A 197 -28.65 12.96 -4.48
CA GLU A 197 -29.95 12.46 -3.99
C GLU A 197 -30.04 10.93 -4.04
N TRP A 198 -29.45 10.30 -5.06
CA TRP A 198 -29.42 8.84 -5.21
C TRP A 198 -28.01 8.27 -5.09
N ASP A 199 -26.98 9.08 -5.33
CA ASP A 199 -25.57 8.74 -5.15
C ASP A 199 -24.88 9.68 -4.13
N PRO A 200 -25.27 9.63 -2.83
CA PRO A 200 -24.77 10.56 -1.82
C PRO A 200 -23.28 10.38 -1.50
N ARG A 201 -22.69 9.25 -1.91
CA ARG A 201 -21.27 8.94 -1.73
C ARG A 201 -20.48 9.13 -3.02
N GLN A 202 -21.08 9.58 -4.11
CA GLN A 202 -20.42 9.71 -5.43
C GLN A 202 -19.74 8.39 -5.88
N VAL A 203 -20.42 7.26 -5.72
CA VAL A 203 -19.99 5.90 -6.12
C VAL A 203 -20.24 5.64 -7.61
N SER A 204 -21.22 6.29 -8.23
CA SER A 204 -21.50 6.14 -9.66
C SER A 204 -20.32 6.57 -10.54
N LEU A 205 -20.41 6.35 -11.85
CA LEU A 205 -19.32 6.55 -12.80
C LEU A 205 -18.08 5.73 -12.40
N SER A 206 -18.21 4.41 -12.50
CA SER A 206 -17.28 3.47 -11.87
C SER A 206 -17.28 2.09 -12.51
N LEU A 207 -16.18 1.35 -12.29
CA LEU A 207 -16.15 -0.11 -12.34
C LEU A 207 -15.81 -0.61 -10.94
N MET A 208 -16.79 -1.15 -10.22
CA MET A 208 -16.63 -1.58 -8.83
C MET A 208 -17.05 -3.02 -8.62
N SER A 209 -16.38 -3.69 -7.68
CA SER A 209 -16.73 -5.06 -7.30
C SER A 209 -16.58 -5.35 -5.83
N ALA A 210 -17.67 -5.82 -5.22
CA ALA A 210 -17.64 -6.55 -3.95
C ALA A 210 -17.62 -8.09 -4.15
N GLY A 211 -17.87 -8.56 -5.38
CA GLY A 211 -17.80 -9.97 -5.78
C GLY A 211 -16.45 -10.35 -6.35
N LYS A 212 -16.30 -11.59 -6.82
CA LYS A 212 -15.03 -12.13 -7.35
C LYS A 212 -14.62 -11.40 -8.62
N VAL A 213 -13.33 -11.10 -8.75
CA VAL A 213 -12.77 -10.43 -9.94
C VAL A 213 -11.58 -11.19 -10.47
N ARG A 214 -11.65 -11.52 -11.76
CA ARG A 214 -10.54 -12.09 -12.50
C ARG A 214 -10.35 -11.30 -13.80
N ILE A 215 -9.24 -10.59 -13.93
CA ILE A 215 -8.87 -9.84 -15.13
C ILE A 215 -7.49 -10.31 -15.55
N ILE A 216 -7.36 -10.94 -16.71
CA ILE A 216 -6.10 -11.49 -17.19
C ILE A 216 -5.88 -11.10 -18.64
N GLY A 217 -5.02 -10.10 -18.83
CA GLY A 217 -4.53 -9.68 -20.14
C GLY A 217 -3.32 -10.47 -20.60
N LYS A 218 -2.74 -10.02 -21.72
CA LYS A 218 -1.51 -10.59 -22.29
C LYS A 218 -0.28 -10.09 -21.54
N ASP A 219 0.52 -11.02 -21.06
CA ASP A 219 1.80 -10.76 -20.39
C ASP A 219 2.83 -10.12 -21.34
N LYS A 220 3.69 -9.27 -20.78
CA LYS A 220 4.76 -8.51 -21.45
C LYS A 220 5.85 -8.19 -20.43
N LEU A 221 7.06 -7.90 -20.91
CA LEU A 221 8.02 -7.19 -20.08
C LEU A 221 7.44 -5.82 -19.69
N ASP A 222 7.32 -5.52 -18.41
CA ASP A 222 6.66 -4.29 -17.97
C ASP A 222 7.55 -3.05 -18.14
N PHE A 223 8.84 -3.17 -17.80
CA PHE A 223 9.83 -2.12 -17.99
C PHE A 223 11.26 -2.68 -18.03
N SER A 224 12.22 -1.87 -18.48
CA SER A 224 13.64 -2.19 -18.39
C SER A 224 14.50 -0.93 -18.22
N GLU A 225 15.69 -1.10 -17.65
CA GLU A 225 16.73 -0.07 -17.65
C GLU A 225 17.31 0.09 -19.07
N CYS A 226 17.62 1.32 -19.49
CA CYS A 226 18.35 1.53 -20.73
C CYS A 226 19.78 0.97 -20.63
N ALA A 227 20.36 0.61 -21.78
CA ALA A 227 21.76 0.19 -21.88
C ALA A 227 22.72 1.36 -22.18
N ALA A 228 22.19 2.51 -22.61
CA ALA A 228 22.95 3.70 -22.96
C ALA A 228 22.11 4.98 -22.72
N ASN A 229 22.79 6.14 -22.80
CA ASN A 229 22.14 7.44 -22.82
C ASN A 229 21.25 7.61 -24.06
N MET A 230 20.15 8.33 -23.92
CA MET A 230 19.34 8.81 -25.04
C MET A 230 19.44 10.33 -25.10
N LEU A 231 20.10 10.86 -26.13
CA LEU A 231 20.27 12.30 -26.30
C LEU A 231 19.04 12.93 -26.94
N LYS A 232 18.88 14.24 -26.75
CA LYS A 232 17.91 15.05 -27.45
C LYS A 232 18.02 14.83 -28.97
N ASN A 233 16.87 14.80 -29.64
CA ASN A 233 16.68 14.46 -31.04
C ASN A 233 16.93 12.99 -31.43
N ALA A 234 17.36 12.12 -30.50
CA ALA A 234 17.48 10.70 -30.76
C ALA A 234 16.12 10.08 -31.12
N THR A 235 16.15 9.09 -32.00
CA THR A 235 14.98 8.32 -32.48
C THR A 235 15.08 6.84 -32.10
N THR A 236 16.03 6.48 -31.25
CA THR A 236 16.26 5.11 -30.82
C THR A 236 16.55 5.02 -29.33
N ILE A 237 16.10 3.94 -28.72
CA ILE A 237 16.35 3.58 -27.32
C ILE A 237 17.03 2.20 -27.30
N GLN A 238 18.07 2.05 -26.48
CA GLN A 238 18.73 0.77 -26.25
C GLN A 238 18.38 0.27 -24.85
N LEU A 239 17.86 -0.95 -24.74
CA LEU A 239 17.49 -1.57 -23.46
C LEU A 239 18.52 -2.61 -23.00
N LYS A 240 18.62 -2.83 -21.69
CA LYS A 240 19.44 -3.94 -21.14
C LYS A 240 18.79 -5.30 -21.40
N GLU A 241 17.46 -5.34 -21.38
CA GLU A 241 16.69 -6.56 -21.61
C GLU A 241 15.99 -6.53 -22.97
N THR A 242 15.74 -7.72 -23.52
CA THR A 242 14.91 -7.87 -24.71
C THR A 242 13.48 -7.45 -24.38
N PRO A 243 12.87 -6.50 -25.12
CA PRO A 243 11.52 -6.00 -24.86
C PRO A 243 10.43 -7.04 -25.22
N GLN A 244 10.34 -8.11 -24.44
CA GLN A 244 9.46 -9.25 -24.70
C GLN A 244 7.99 -8.81 -24.73
N GLY A 245 7.29 -9.15 -25.81
CA GLY A 245 5.88 -8.82 -26.00
C GLY A 245 5.59 -7.38 -26.42
N TRP A 246 6.61 -6.54 -26.57
CA TRP A 246 6.45 -5.18 -27.10
C TRP A 246 6.30 -5.24 -28.62
N LYS A 247 5.61 -4.27 -29.21
CA LYS A 247 5.39 -4.20 -30.66
C LYS A 247 5.29 -2.77 -31.16
N ALA A 248 5.43 -2.58 -32.47
CA ALA A 248 5.12 -1.32 -33.12
C ALA A 248 3.71 -0.83 -32.75
N GLY A 249 3.58 0.47 -32.48
CA GLY A 249 2.36 1.11 -32.00
C GLY A 249 2.17 1.11 -30.48
N ASP A 250 2.91 0.29 -29.71
CA ASP A 250 2.88 0.37 -28.25
C ASP A 250 3.38 1.76 -27.79
N LYS A 251 2.78 2.26 -26.71
CA LYS A 251 3.22 3.46 -26.00
C LYS A 251 4.20 3.08 -24.90
N ILE A 252 5.30 3.82 -24.80
CA ILE A 252 6.34 3.65 -23.77
C ILE A 252 6.64 4.99 -23.10
N VAL A 253 7.00 4.97 -21.82
CA VAL A 253 7.52 6.16 -21.10
C VAL A 253 8.99 5.96 -20.78
N ILE A 254 9.82 6.97 -21.03
CA ILE A 254 11.18 7.06 -20.50
C ILE A 254 11.22 8.03 -19.30
N SER A 255 11.89 7.62 -18.23
CA SER A 255 12.07 8.46 -17.05
C SER A 255 13.03 9.63 -17.31
N LYS A 256 12.73 10.81 -16.75
CA LYS A 256 13.72 11.91 -16.71
C LYS A 256 14.97 11.56 -15.91
N THR A 257 16.09 12.19 -16.24
CA THR A 257 17.36 12.01 -15.50
C THR A 257 18.04 13.30 -15.03
N ALA A 258 17.59 14.48 -15.48
CA ALA A 258 18.16 15.78 -15.10
C ALA A 258 17.11 16.92 -15.20
N GLU A 259 17.51 18.10 -15.69
CA GLU A 259 16.61 19.17 -16.14
C GLU A 259 15.90 18.74 -17.43
N GLY A 260 14.58 18.57 -17.37
CA GLY A 260 13.77 17.95 -18.43
C GLY A 260 12.62 17.13 -17.87
N GLY A 261 11.67 16.75 -18.72
CA GLY A 261 10.51 15.93 -18.34
C GLY A 261 10.67 14.48 -18.74
N SER A 262 9.92 13.58 -18.09
CA SER A 262 9.70 12.23 -18.60
C SER A 262 8.92 12.31 -19.92
N GLU A 263 9.19 11.42 -20.87
CA GLU A 263 8.63 11.49 -22.22
C GLU A 263 7.89 10.21 -22.59
N VAL A 264 6.81 10.35 -23.35
CA VAL A 264 6.06 9.22 -23.91
C VAL A 264 6.34 9.14 -25.39
N PHE A 265 6.67 7.95 -25.86
CA PHE A 265 6.92 7.65 -27.26
C PHE A 265 6.02 6.54 -27.77
N THR A 266 5.91 6.47 -29.09
CA THR A 266 5.30 5.38 -29.84
C THR A 266 6.39 4.55 -30.48
N ILE A 267 6.35 3.24 -30.28
CA ILE A 267 7.30 2.33 -30.94
C ILE A 267 7.02 2.32 -32.44
N ALA A 268 8.03 2.62 -33.25
CA ALA A 268 8.00 2.47 -34.70
C ALA A 268 8.35 1.04 -35.12
N ASN A 269 9.45 0.48 -34.60
CA ASN A 269 9.85 -0.90 -34.78
C ASN A 269 10.81 -1.34 -33.66
N ILE A 270 11.11 -2.65 -33.61
CA ILE A 270 12.02 -3.26 -32.64
C ILE A 270 13.00 -4.16 -33.39
N SER A 271 14.28 -4.07 -33.05
CA SER A 271 15.34 -4.95 -33.55
C SER A 271 16.25 -5.36 -32.38
N GLY A 272 16.11 -6.60 -31.90
CA GLY A 272 16.78 -7.06 -30.68
C GLY A 272 16.38 -6.20 -29.47
N ASN A 273 17.37 -5.59 -28.81
CA ASN A 273 17.16 -4.69 -27.66
C ASN A 273 17.06 -3.22 -28.05
N THR A 274 17.05 -2.92 -29.35
CA THR A 274 16.90 -1.56 -29.89
C THR A 274 15.44 -1.30 -30.26
N ILE A 275 14.91 -0.17 -29.77
CA ILE A 275 13.59 0.33 -30.10
C ILE A 275 13.76 1.58 -30.96
N ALA A 276 13.19 1.58 -32.16
CA ALA A 276 13.00 2.82 -32.91
C ALA A 276 11.67 3.46 -32.48
N ILE A 277 11.68 4.78 -32.28
CA ILE A 277 10.49 5.56 -31.89
C ILE A 277 10.03 6.47 -33.02
N GLN A 278 8.73 6.77 -33.05
CA GLN A 278 8.13 7.63 -34.08
C GLN A 278 8.48 9.10 -33.85
N GLU A 279 8.54 9.52 -32.59
CA GLU A 279 8.88 10.88 -32.18
C GLU A 279 10.40 11.03 -31.98
N LYS A 280 10.89 12.27 -31.97
CA LYS A 280 12.27 12.60 -31.54
C LYS A 280 12.27 12.94 -30.06
N ALA A 281 13.30 12.49 -29.33
CA ALA A 281 13.52 12.90 -27.95
C ALA A 281 13.58 14.43 -27.82
N ARG A 282 12.85 15.04 -26.89
CA ARG A 282 12.92 16.49 -26.64
C ARG A 282 13.98 16.82 -25.59
N PHE A 283 14.28 15.88 -24.71
CA PHE A 283 15.25 16.04 -23.63
C PHE A 283 16.39 15.03 -23.73
N ASP A 284 17.49 15.35 -23.07
CA ASP A 284 18.55 14.38 -22.80
C ASP A 284 18.14 13.49 -21.62
N HIS A 285 18.33 12.19 -21.78
CA HIS A 285 18.12 11.13 -20.79
C HIS A 285 19.45 10.44 -20.55
N ILE A 286 20.28 11.08 -19.73
CA ILE A 286 21.67 10.70 -19.42
C ILE A 286 21.71 9.96 -18.07
N GLY A 287 22.40 8.82 -18.06
CA GLY A 287 22.70 8.03 -16.86
C GLY A 287 23.81 8.61 -15.99
N VAL A 288 24.23 7.85 -14.99
CA VAL A 288 25.33 8.20 -14.07
C VAL A 288 26.19 6.98 -13.76
N GLU A 289 27.51 7.17 -13.66
CA GLU A 289 28.42 6.18 -13.11
C GLU A 289 28.49 6.37 -11.59
N LEU A 290 28.13 5.35 -10.82
CA LEU A 290 28.19 5.39 -9.36
C LEU A 290 29.29 4.46 -8.85
N THR A 291 30.01 4.92 -7.83
CA THR A 291 31.02 4.13 -7.12
C THR A 291 30.47 3.69 -5.76
N ASN A 292 30.51 2.40 -5.45
CA ASN A 292 30.01 1.87 -4.18
C ASN A 292 31.07 1.93 -3.05
N HIS A 293 30.69 1.46 -1.86
CA HIS A 293 31.57 1.40 -0.69
C HIS A 293 32.82 0.51 -0.90
N GLN A 294 32.82 -0.39 -1.88
CA GLN A 294 33.95 -1.26 -2.25
C GLN A 294 34.81 -0.69 -3.39
N ASN A 295 34.58 0.56 -3.81
CA ASN A 295 35.22 1.17 -5.00
C ASN A 295 34.86 0.49 -6.34
N GLN A 296 33.77 -0.28 -6.39
CA GLN A 296 33.27 -0.83 -7.64
C GLN A 296 32.39 0.20 -8.32
N LYS A 297 32.58 0.34 -9.64
CA LYS A 297 31.84 1.28 -10.49
C LYS A 297 30.74 0.57 -11.26
N ARG A 298 29.58 1.21 -11.39
CA ARG A 298 28.47 0.75 -12.25
C ARG A 298 27.77 1.94 -12.90
N ASN A 299 27.46 1.80 -14.19
CA ASN A 299 26.58 2.73 -14.90
C ASN A 299 25.11 2.42 -14.62
N TYR A 300 24.36 3.46 -14.27
CA TYR A 300 22.91 3.47 -14.11
C TYR A 300 22.30 4.37 -15.16
N TYR A 301 21.28 3.88 -15.85
CA TYR A 301 20.62 4.60 -16.94
C TYR A 301 19.12 4.80 -16.65
N PRO A 302 18.45 5.70 -17.38
CA PRO A 302 17.00 5.86 -17.28
C PRO A 302 16.23 4.58 -17.56
N TYR A 303 15.04 4.49 -16.98
CA TYR A 303 14.13 3.36 -17.17
C TYR A 303 13.07 3.66 -18.22
N VAL A 304 12.66 2.62 -18.95
CA VAL A 304 11.59 2.67 -19.95
C VAL A 304 10.50 1.67 -19.58
N GLY A 305 9.28 2.16 -19.38
CA GLY A 305 8.10 1.35 -19.07
C GLY A 305 7.12 1.25 -20.23
N ASN A 306 6.56 0.07 -20.49
CA ASN A 306 5.51 -0.14 -21.48
C ASN A 306 4.13 0.17 -20.91
N LEU A 307 3.39 1.06 -21.57
CA LEU A 307 2.10 1.58 -21.13
C LEU A 307 0.91 0.93 -21.85
N THR A 308 1.15 -0.05 -22.71
CA THR A 308 0.12 -0.67 -23.55
C THR A 308 -0.22 -2.09 -23.10
N ARG A 309 -1.49 -2.28 -22.74
CA ARG A 309 -2.09 -3.59 -22.44
C ARG A 309 -3.31 -3.80 -23.35
N ASN A 310 -3.70 -5.05 -23.55
CA ASN A 310 -4.84 -5.41 -24.41
C ASN A 310 -6.18 -5.41 -23.67
N ILE A 311 -6.17 -5.33 -22.34
CA ILE A 311 -7.33 -4.95 -21.54
C ILE A 311 -7.15 -3.50 -21.11
N ILE A 312 -8.11 -2.64 -21.47
CA ILE A 312 -8.06 -1.20 -21.21
C ILE A 312 -9.35 -0.80 -20.50
N ILE A 313 -9.22 -0.28 -19.29
CA ILE A 313 -10.30 0.37 -18.54
C ILE A 313 -9.91 1.84 -18.43
N ARG A 314 -10.78 2.74 -18.92
CA ARG A 314 -10.46 4.16 -18.96
C ARG A 314 -11.65 5.07 -18.77
N SER A 315 -11.39 6.31 -18.40
CA SER A 315 -12.39 7.36 -18.53
C SER A 315 -12.60 7.74 -20.00
N TYR A 316 -13.80 8.22 -20.32
CA TYR A 316 -14.07 8.92 -21.57
C TYR A 316 -13.40 10.29 -21.60
N HIS A 317 -13.56 11.07 -20.52
CA HIS A 317 -12.91 12.37 -20.34
C HIS A 317 -11.50 12.19 -19.75
N THR A 318 -10.51 12.81 -20.39
CA THR A 318 -9.09 12.72 -19.97
C THR A 318 -8.56 14.04 -19.41
N ASP A 319 -9.31 15.13 -19.52
CA ASP A 319 -8.95 16.44 -18.98
C ASP A 319 -9.17 16.50 -17.47
N ILE A 320 -8.08 16.72 -16.73
CA ILE A 320 -8.07 16.84 -15.26
C ILE A 320 -8.52 18.25 -14.81
N VAL A 321 -8.34 19.26 -15.65
CA VAL A 321 -8.67 20.65 -15.32
C VAL A 321 -10.16 20.91 -15.51
N ASN A 322 -10.74 20.41 -16.59
CA ASN A 322 -12.11 20.78 -16.97
C ASN A 322 -13.18 19.72 -16.62
N ASP A 323 -12.82 18.45 -16.53
CA ASP A 323 -13.79 17.34 -16.49
C ASP A 323 -13.55 16.34 -15.34
N ILE A 324 -12.89 16.75 -14.25
CA ILE A 324 -12.50 15.84 -13.16
C ILE A 324 -13.68 15.05 -12.57
N THR A 325 -14.86 15.66 -12.43
CA THR A 325 -16.05 15.01 -11.89
C THR A 325 -16.73 14.04 -12.86
N GLN A 326 -16.33 14.07 -14.15
CA GLN A 326 -16.81 13.20 -15.22
C GLN A 326 -15.82 12.04 -15.50
N ARG A 327 -14.81 11.86 -14.64
CA ARG A 327 -13.88 10.72 -14.70
C ARG A 327 -14.40 9.52 -13.93
N GLY A 328 -14.20 8.34 -14.50
CA GLY A 328 -14.45 7.07 -13.87
C GLY A 328 -13.45 6.75 -12.76
N HIS A 329 -13.78 5.80 -11.89
CA HIS A 329 -12.85 5.23 -10.92
C HIS A 329 -13.04 3.72 -10.79
N VAL A 330 -12.08 3.06 -10.16
CA VAL A 330 -12.11 1.60 -9.95
C VAL A 330 -11.90 1.29 -8.47
N MET A 331 -12.68 0.35 -7.95
CA MET A 331 -12.53 -0.14 -6.58
C MET A 331 -12.97 -1.60 -6.46
N TRP A 332 -12.10 -2.43 -5.89
CA TRP A 332 -12.36 -3.82 -5.57
C TRP A 332 -12.35 -3.97 -4.05
N MET A 333 -13.48 -4.39 -3.48
CA MET A 333 -13.74 -4.24 -2.05
C MET A 333 -14.18 -5.52 -1.36
N PHE A 334 -13.74 -5.70 -0.11
CA PHE A 334 -14.30 -6.68 0.83
C PHE A 334 -14.31 -8.15 0.37
N ASN A 335 -13.47 -8.53 -0.59
CA ASN A 335 -13.38 -9.88 -1.11
C ASN A 335 -11.91 -10.25 -1.27
N ASP A 336 -11.57 -11.52 -1.11
CA ASP A 336 -10.21 -12.04 -1.18
C ASP A 336 -9.90 -12.78 -2.49
N GLN A 337 -10.82 -12.72 -3.46
CA GLN A 337 -10.72 -13.35 -4.76
C GLN A 337 -10.55 -12.31 -5.86
N PHE A 338 -9.58 -11.41 -5.68
CA PHE A 338 -9.15 -10.46 -6.69
C PHE A 338 -7.85 -10.92 -7.35
N ASN A 339 -7.89 -11.09 -8.67
CA ASN A 339 -6.72 -11.40 -9.48
C ASN A 339 -6.75 -10.55 -10.75
N ILE A 340 -6.01 -9.44 -10.73
CA ILE A 340 -5.94 -8.47 -11.83
C ILE A 340 -4.52 -8.45 -12.39
N ARG A 341 -4.39 -8.88 -13.64
CA ARG A 341 -3.10 -8.99 -14.31
C ARG A 341 -3.11 -8.40 -15.71
N HIS A 342 -2.03 -7.70 -16.04
CA HIS A 342 -1.73 -7.19 -17.39
C HIS A 342 -2.85 -6.34 -17.98
N ALA A 343 -3.48 -5.48 -17.17
CA ALA A 343 -4.52 -4.55 -17.59
C ALA A 343 -4.07 -3.10 -17.46
N SER A 344 -4.62 -2.21 -18.29
CA SER A 344 -4.36 -0.77 -18.25
C SER A 344 -5.54 -0.03 -17.63
N PHE A 345 -5.25 0.83 -16.67
CA PHE A 345 -6.16 1.75 -15.98
C PHE A 345 -5.77 3.17 -16.35
N LYS A 346 -6.42 3.72 -17.37
CA LYS A 346 -6.00 4.96 -18.02
C LYS A 346 -6.96 6.11 -17.74
N ASP A 347 -6.42 7.24 -17.33
CA ASP A 347 -7.16 8.46 -17.07
C ASP A 347 -8.32 8.27 -16.07
N LEU A 348 -8.14 7.35 -15.12
CA LEU A 348 -9.10 7.05 -14.06
C LEU A 348 -8.76 7.82 -12.78
N GLY A 349 -9.75 7.89 -11.89
CA GLY A 349 -9.69 8.62 -10.64
C GLY A 349 -10.21 10.05 -10.78
N ARG A 350 -10.85 10.51 -9.70
CA ARG A 350 -11.41 11.86 -9.57
C ARG A 350 -11.26 12.48 -8.18
N THR A 351 -10.76 11.75 -7.18
CA THR A 351 -10.27 12.38 -5.95
C THR A 351 -9.11 13.29 -6.31
N ASN A 352 -9.25 14.59 -6.08
CA ASN A 352 -8.30 15.62 -6.47
C ASN A 352 -7.30 15.89 -5.34
N LYS A 353 -6.02 15.57 -5.53
CA LYS A 353 -4.98 15.89 -4.53
C LYS A 353 -4.44 17.32 -4.65
N SER A 354 -4.92 18.09 -5.63
CA SER A 354 -4.69 19.53 -5.74
C SER A 354 -5.63 20.35 -4.85
N ASP A 355 -6.75 19.77 -4.39
CA ASP A 355 -7.76 20.39 -3.52
C ASP A 355 -7.99 19.59 -2.23
N LEU A 356 -8.52 20.20 -1.16
CA LEU A 356 -8.79 19.49 0.10
C LEU A 356 -9.89 18.44 -0.06
N LEU A 357 -9.78 17.32 0.67
CA LEU A 357 -10.88 16.39 0.84
C LEU A 357 -11.99 17.05 1.66
N ASP A 358 -13.25 16.81 1.33
CA ASP A 358 -14.40 17.45 1.99
C ASP A 358 -15.56 16.52 2.29
N ASP A 359 -15.27 15.23 2.37
CA ASP A 359 -16.25 14.24 2.79
C ASP A 359 -16.59 14.29 4.30
N TYR A 360 -15.88 15.13 5.05
CA TYR A 360 -16.11 15.44 6.47
C TYR A 360 -16.40 16.92 6.68
N LYS A 361 -17.16 17.23 7.73
CA LYS A 361 -17.46 18.61 8.13
C LYS A 361 -16.28 19.19 8.90
N TYR A 362 -15.77 20.29 8.39
CA TYR A 362 -14.82 21.16 9.04
C TYR A 362 -14.96 22.56 8.45
N GLU A 363 -14.52 23.56 9.21
CA GLU A 363 -14.45 24.94 8.73
C GLU A 363 -13.00 25.33 8.43
N ILE A 364 -12.80 26.11 7.38
CA ILE A 364 -11.52 26.73 7.08
C ILE A 364 -11.62 28.20 7.46
N ILE A 365 -10.72 28.65 8.34
CA ILE A 365 -10.60 30.04 8.78
C ILE A 365 -9.34 30.62 8.17
N LYS A 366 -9.42 31.88 7.74
CA LYS A 366 -8.24 32.67 7.36
C LYS A 366 -7.71 33.39 8.59
N ASP A 367 -6.51 33.01 9.03
CA ASP A 367 -5.78 33.67 10.11
C ASP A 367 -4.59 34.45 9.52
N GLY A 368 -4.79 35.77 9.35
CA GLY A 368 -3.88 36.64 8.62
C GLY A 368 -3.67 36.20 7.16
N ASN A 369 -2.44 35.78 6.81
CA ASN A 369 -2.08 35.26 5.50
C ASN A 369 -2.16 33.72 5.39
N ARG A 370 -2.64 33.04 6.43
CA ARG A 370 -2.69 31.56 6.48
C ARG A 370 -4.13 31.07 6.50
N PHE A 371 -4.34 29.86 6.01
CA PHE A 371 -5.58 29.12 6.20
C PHE A 371 -5.35 28.04 7.26
N ILE A 372 -6.28 27.94 8.21
CA ILE A 372 -6.29 26.93 9.27
C ILE A 372 -7.64 26.19 9.25
N ILE A 373 -7.64 24.93 9.71
CA ILE A 373 -8.87 24.19 9.94
C ILE A 373 -9.31 24.47 11.38
N ASP A 374 -10.56 24.90 11.58
CA ASP A 374 -11.09 25.15 12.93
C ASP A 374 -11.29 23.85 13.70
N GLU A 375 -10.43 23.63 14.69
CA GLU A 375 -10.45 22.44 15.52
C GLU A 375 -11.57 22.44 16.57
N THR A 376 -12.17 23.58 16.87
CA THR A 376 -13.22 23.69 17.92
C THR A 376 -14.52 22.98 17.54
N THR A 377 -14.71 22.74 16.24
CA THR A 377 -15.82 21.95 15.70
C THR A 377 -15.55 20.43 15.69
N LEU A 378 -14.32 20.02 16.04
CA LEU A 378 -13.86 18.65 15.98
C LEU A 378 -13.97 18.00 17.37
N ASN A 379 -15.03 17.23 17.59
CA ASN A 379 -15.13 16.44 18.83
C ASN A 379 -14.05 15.34 18.86
N ASN A 380 -13.55 14.99 20.05
CA ASN A 380 -12.63 13.86 20.31
C ASN A 380 -13.19 12.47 19.87
N THR A 381 -14.43 12.41 19.38
CA THR A 381 -15.15 11.20 18.97
C THR A 381 -15.19 10.99 17.45
N GLY A 382 -14.36 11.72 16.69
CA GLY A 382 -14.27 11.65 15.22
C GLY A 382 -15.09 12.73 14.49
N MET A 383 -14.70 13.04 13.26
CA MET A 383 -15.39 14.06 12.45
C MET A 383 -16.72 13.56 11.89
N PRO A 384 -17.80 14.35 11.97
CA PRO A 384 -19.04 14.02 11.29
C PRO A 384 -18.89 14.16 9.77
N ASN A 385 -19.51 13.25 9.02
CA ASN A 385 -19.53 13.33 7.55
C ASN A 385 -20.20 14.62 7.07
N ALA A 386 -19.69 15.17 5.97
CA ALA A 386 -20.31 16.29 5.26
C ALA A 386 -21.71 15.91 4.74
N ALA A 387 -22.59 16.91 4.56
CA ALA A 387 -23.85 16.64 3.88
C ALA A 387 -23.56 16.29 2.41
N PRO A 388 -24.24 15.31 1.80
CA PRO A 388 -23.93 14.89 0.42
C PRO A 388 -23.95 16.01 -0.62
N ASN A 389 -24.79 17.03 -0.42
CA ASN A 389 -24.87 18.20 -1.29
C ASN A 389 -23.78 19.26 -1.04
N GLU A 390 -22.84 19.01 -0.14
CA GLU A 390 -21.68 19.86 0.14
C GLU A 390 -20.37 19.23 -0.39
N ILE A 391 -20.36 17.93 -0.70
CA ILE A 391 -19.15 17.19 -1.10
C ILE A 391 -18.78 17.48 -2.56
N GLN A 392 -17.56 17.94 -2.80
CA GLN A 392 -16.99 18.21 -4.13
C GLN A 392 -15.76 17.34 -4.42
N ASN A 393 -15.06 16.89 -3.39
CA ASN A 393 -13.82 16.12 -3.48
C ASN A 393 -13.85 14.94 -2.51
N GLN A 394 -14.63 13.93 -2.89
CA GLN A 394 -14.77 12.68 -2.15
C GLN A 394 -13.47 11.86 -2.17
N ARG A 395 -13.04 11.36 -1.01
CA ARG A 395 -11.91 10.41 -0.91
C ARG A 395 -12.25 9.03 -1.50
N GLY A 396 -11.23 8.26 -1.89
CA GLY A 396 -11.43 6.87 -2.33
C GLY A 396 -11.89 6.70 -3.78
N ARG A 397 -11.86 7.74 -4.63
CA ARG A 397 -12.20 7.67 -6.06
C ARG A 397 -10.92 7.68 -6.89
N TYR A 398 -10.17 6.59 -6.82
CA TYR A 398 -8.82 6.46 -7.38
C TYR A 398 -8.80 5.65 -8.68
N GLY A 399 -7.65 5.67 -9.36
CA GLY A 399 -7.48 4.97 -10.65
C GLY A 399 -7.52 3.45 -10.52
N PHE A 400 -6.97 2.93 -9.42
CA PHE A 400 -7.01 1.53 -9.02
C PHE A 400 -7.02 1.45 -7.49
N HIS A 401 -7.93 0.68 -6.90
CA HIS A 401 -8.10 0.66 -5.43
C HIS A 401 -8.54 -0.72 -4.93
N PHE A 402 -7.69 -1.39 -4.15
CA PHE A 402 -8.12 -2.49 -3.27
C PHE A 402 -8.56 -1.95 -1.92
N HIS A 403 -9.77 -2.30 -1.50
CA HIS A 403 -10.41 -1.73 -0.34
C HIS A 403 -10.84 -2.79 0.68
N LYS A 404 -10.11 -2.83 1.80
CA LYS A 404 -10.48 -3.53 3.04
C LYS A 404 -10.75 -5.04 2.90
N THR A 405 -9.87 -5.79 2.24
CA THR A 405 -10.03 -7.26 2.16
C THR A 405 -9.74 -7.96 3.48
N LEU A 406 -8.88 -7.38 4.34
CA LEU A 406 -8.48 -7.96 5.64
C LEU A 406 -9.63 -8.04 6.63
N THR A 407 -10.69 -7.24 6.44
CA THR A 407 -11.94 -7.35 7.23
C THR A 407 -12.63 -8.72 7.12
N LYS A 408 -12.30 -9.51 6.09
CA LYS A 408 -12.90 -10.85 5.87
C LYS A 408 -11.89 -11.98 5.79
N SER A 409 -10.68 -11.72 5.29
CA SER A 409 -9.73 -12.78 4.95
C SER A 409 -8.30 -12.27 4.93
N LYS A 410 -7.38 -13.15 5.33
CA LYS A 410 -5.94 -12.91 5.28
C LYS A 410 -5.30 -13.31 3.95
N LYS A 411 -6.09 -13.87 3.01
CA LYS A 411 -5.55 -14.32 1.73
C LYS A 411 -5.01 -13.14 0.93
N GLN A 412 -3.91 -13.42 0.24
CA GLN A 412 -3.28 -12.44 -0.63
C GLN A 412 -4.07 -12.29 -1.94
N VAL A 413 -4.32 -11.03 -2.33
CA VAL A 413 -4.88 -10.66 -3.64
C VAL A 413 -3.80 -10.15 -4.59
N PHE A 414 -4.06 -10.13 -5.90
CA PHE A 414 -3.02 -9.90 -6.90
C PHE A 414 -3.31 -8.71 -7.83
N ALA A 415 -2.32 -7.82 -7.96
CA ALA A 415 -2.23 -6.76 -8.95
C ALA A 415 -0.87 -6.86 -9.66
N ILE A 416 -0.81 -7.57 -10.79
CA ILE A 416 0.47 -7.93 -11.45
C ILE A 416 0.57 -7.42 -12.89
N GLY A 417 1.66 -6.76 -13.26
CA GLY A 417 1.92 -6.33 -14.65
C GLY A 417 0.95 -5.25 -15.16
N ASN A 418 0.26 -4.53 -14.26
CA ASN A 418 -0.75 -3.55 -14.64
C ASN A 418 -0.12 -2.18 -14.94
N VAL A 419 -0.83 -1.40 -15.74
CA VAL A 419 -0.48 0.00 -16.01
C VAL A 419 -1.51 0.91 -15.37
N VAL A 420 -1.07 1.89 -14.58
CA VAL A 420 -1.94 2.98 -14.12
C VAL A 420 -1.36 4.31 -14.55
N TRP A 421 -2.12 5.08 -15.33
CA TRP A 421 -1.64 6.37 -15.80
C TRP A 421 -2.73 7.42 -15.83
N GLY A 422 -2.44 8.58 -15.23
CA GLY A 422 -3.20 9.82 -15.44
C GLY A 422 -4.14 10.14 -14.29
N SER A 423 -3.78 9.80 -13.04
CA SER A 423 -4.64 10.06 -11.89
C SER A 423 -4.45 11.48 -11.35
N PRO A 424 -5.54 12.25 -11.12
CA PRO A 424 -5.49 13.56 -10.45
C PRO A 424 -5.28 13.46 -8.93
N GLY A 425 -5.31 12.24 -8.38
CA GLY A 425 -5.14 11.95 -6.96
C GLY A 425 -4.07 10.90 -6.74
N TRP A 426 -4.45 9.81 -6.08
CA TRP A 426 -3.60 8.62 -5.95
C TRP A 426 -3.76 7.67 -7.14
N GLY A 427 -2.69 6.97 -7.50
CA GLY A 427 -2.65 6.05 -8.65
C GLY A 427 -3.21 4.67 -8.31
N MET A 428 -2.36 3.80 -7.78
CA MET A 428 -2.72 2.47 -7.24
C MET A 428 -2.81 2.54 -5.72
N VAL A 429 -3.94 2.11 -5.16
CA VAL A 429 -4.21 2.21 -3.73
C VAL A 429 -4.44 0.82 -3.15
N HIS A 430 -3.69 0.53 -2.11
CA HIS A 430 -3.72 -0.65 -1.27
C HIS A 430 -4.27 -0.19 0.07
N HIS A 431 -5.48 -0.62 0.43
CA HIS A 431 -6.13 -0.19 1.67
C HIS A 431 -6.57 -1.41 2.46
N ASP A 432 -6.01 -1.61 3.66
CA ASP A 432 -6.39 -2.68 4.61
C ASP A 432 -6.57 -4.05 3.94
N THR A 433 -5.54 -4.45 3.19
CA THR A 433 -5.55 -5.61 2.30
C THR A 433 -4.22 -6.36 2.48
N ASN A 434 -4.19 -7.68 2.29
CA ASN A 434 -2.94 -8.42 2.02
C ASN A 434 -2.80 -8.55 0.50
N ALA A 435 -1.82 -7.89 -0.13
CA ALA A 435 -1.72 -7.87 -1.59
C ALA A 435 -0.31 -8.08 -2.13
N ASP A 436 -0.26 -8.59 -3.36
CA ASP A 436 0.92 -8.68 -4.21
C ASP A 436 0.80 -7.66 -5.34
N PHE A 437 1.61 -6.60 -5.27
CA PHE A 437 1.75 -5.60 -6.33
C PHE A 437 3.10 -5.84 -6.99
N THR A 438 3.11 -6.57 -8.11
CA THR A 438 4.35 -6.94 -8.80
C THR A 438 4.34 -6.52 -10.26
N ASP A 439 5.48 -6.06 -10.76
CA ASP A 439 5.68 -5.71 -12.18
C ASP A 439 4.77 -4.58 -12.70
N ASN A 440 4.21 -3.71 -11.84
CA ASN A 440 3.31 -2.65 -12.30
C ASN A 440 4.08 -1.42 -12.80
N VAL A 441 3.51 -0.72 -13.79
CA VAL A 441 4.00 0.58 -14.29
C VAL A 441 3.01 1.68 -13.95
N VAL A 442 3.42 2.66 -13.17
CA VAL A 442 2.59 3.81 -12.78
C VAL A 442 3.21 5.11 -13.31
N PHE A 443 2.43 5.90 -14.04
CA PHE A 443 2.92 7.11 -14.69
C PHE A 443 1.95 8.29 -14.57
N GLY A 444 2.48 9.51 -14.42
CA GLY A 444 1.67 10.73 -14.53
C GLY A 444 0.56 10.81 -13.48
N VAL A 445 0.92 10.63 -12.21
CA VAL A 445 0.02 10.77 -11.05
C VAL A 445 0.35 12.07 -10.31
N LYS A 446 -0.68 12.81 -9.87
CA LYS A 446 -0.51 14.09 -9.15
C LYS A 446 -0.05 13.91 -7.70
N GLY A 447 -0.72 13.02 -6.96
CA GLY A 447 -0.40 12.64 -5.59
C GLY A 447 0.56 11.44 -5.53
N GLY A 448 0.38 10.57 -4.53
CA GLY A 448 1.10 9.30 -4.44
C GLY A 448 0.76 8.34 -5.59
N ALA A 449 1.77 7.87 -6.31
CA ALA A 449 1.59 6.95 -7.44
C ALA A 449 1.15 5.56 -6.98
N MET A 450 1.81 5.00 -5.97
CA MET A 450 1.40 3.77 -5.28
C MET A 450 1.27 4.07 -3.78
N VAL A 451 0.11 3.75 -3.20
CA VAL A 451 -0.26 4.17 -1.85
C VAL A 451 -0.72 3.01 -0.98
N ALA A 452 -0.16 2.89 0.22
CA ALA A 452 -0.73 2.12 1.32
C ALA A 452 -1.50 3.11 2.23
N GLU A 453 -2.84 3.01 2.22
CA GLU A 453 -3.75 4.08 2.65
C GLU A 453 -3.88 4.21 4.16
N SER A 454 -4.14 3.13 4.90
CA SER A 454 -4.46 3.21 6.34
C SER A 454 -3.32 2.79 7.26
N GLY A 455 -2.35 2.05 6.73
CA GLY A 455 -1.18 1.53 7.41
C GLY A 455 -1.30 0.10 7.92
N SER A 456 -2.46 -0.54 7.76
CA SER A 456 -2.67 -1.97 8.06
C SER A 456 -2.35 -2.91 6.91
N GLU A 457 -1.92 -2.37 5.78
CA GLU A 457 -1.62 -3.14 4.58
C GLU A 457 -0.47 -4.13 4.79
N LEU A 458 -0.69 -5.37 4.34
CA LEU A 458 0.27 -6.47 4.35
C LEU A 458 0.61 -6.91 2.93
N GLY A 459 1.67 -7.70 2.81
CA GLY A 459 2.07 -8.34 1.56
C GLY A 459 3.32 -7.71 0.96
N ILE A 460 3.35 -7.58 -0.36
CA ILE A 460 4.57 -7.31 -1.12
C ILE A 460 4.33 -6.35 -2.28
N TRP A 461 5.20 -5.35 -2.39
CA TRP A 461 5.37 -4.53 -3.57
C TRP A 461 6.75 -4.83 -4.16
N GLN A 462 6.78 -5.54 -5.29
CA GLN A 462 8.01 -6.01 -5.90
C GLN A 462 8.14 -5.54 -7.35
N HIS A 463 9.34 -5.09 -7.73
CA HIS A 463 9.68 -4.83 -9.13
C HIS A 463 8.65 -3.95 -9.85
N ASN A 464 8.19 -2.86 -9.20
CA ASN A 464 7.29 -1.90 -9.82
C ASN A 464 8.08 -0.67 -10.31
N LEU A 465 7.65 -0.07 -11.42
CA LEU A 465 8.18 1.18 -11.94
C LEU A 465 7.18 2.31 -11.73
N VAL A 466 7.59 3.34 -11.01
CA VAL A 466 6.90 4.63 -10.96
C VAL A 466 7.69 5.68 -11.72
N VAL A 467 7.05 6.33 -12.69
CA VAL A 467 7.62 7.48 -13.40
C VAL A 467 6.83 8.75 -13.10
N GLY A 468 7.52 9.74 -12.53
CA GLY A 468 6.96 11.06 -12.27
C GLY A 468 6.79 11.87 -13.55
N SER A 469 5.75 12.71 -13.58
CA SER A 469 5.53 13.70 -14.64
C SER A 469 4.85 14.94 -14.07
N ARG A 470 4.85 16.04 -14.83
CA ARG A 470 4.07 17.23 -14.47
C ARG A 470 2.60 16.98 -14.83
N VAL A 471 1.78 16.75 -13.81
CA VAL A 471 0.32 16.74 -13.93
C VAL A 471 -0.20 18.15 -13.60
N PRO A 472 -1.01 18.79 -14.48
CA PRO A 472 -1.63 20.08 -14.20
C PRO A 472 -2.39 20.07 -12.86
N ASP A 473 -2.44 21.20 -12.18
CA ASP A 473 -3.33 21.36 -11.03
C ASP A 473 -4.78 21.38 -11.53
N ALA A 474 -5.61 20.48 -11.01
CA ALA A 474 -7.05 20.56 -11.17
C ALA A 474 -7.60 21.76 -10.36
N PRO A 475 -8.78 22.30 -10.70
CA PRO A 475 -9.44 23.34 -9.92
C PRO A 475 -9.47 22.98 -8.43
N SER A 476 -9.14 23.97 -7.59
CA SER A 476 -9.13 23.83 -6.14
C SER A 476 -9.85 25.01 -5.50
N ARG A 477 -10.53 24.74 -4.40
CA ARG A 477 -11.26 25.74 -3.61
C ARG A 477 -10.33 26.64 -2.82
N VAL A 478 -9.21 26.09 -2.35
CA VAL A 478 -8.25 26.80 -1.51
C VAL A 478 -6.85 26.47 -2.00
N LYS A 479 -6.01 27.49 -2.20
CA LYS A 479 -4.59 27.27 -2.49
C LYS A 479 -3.92 26.59 -1.28
N ILE A 480 -3.37 25.41 -1.49
CA ILE A 480 -2.87 24.56 -0.40
C ILE A 480 -1.38 24.77 -0.16
N GLU A 481 -1.10 25.71 0.75
CA GLU A 481 0.26 26.04 1.20
C GLU A 481 0.77 25.08 2.28
N SER A 482 2.08 25.09 2.53
CA SER A 482 2.77 24.14 3.42
C SER A 482 2.14 23.97 4.82
N PRO A 483 1.73 25.05 5.53
CA PRO A 483 1.07 24.91 6.84
C PRO A 483 -0.25 24.11 6.74
N LEU A 484 -1.08 24.43 5.75
CA LEU A 484 -2.37 23.76 5.54
C LEU A 484 -2.19 22.29 5.15
N ARG A 485 -1.13 21.92 4.42
CA ARG A 485 -0.81 20.51 4.11
C ARG A 485 -0.53 19.68 5.36
N ARG A 486 0.13 20.28 6.35
CA ARG A 486 0.42 19.60 7.62
C ARG A 486 -0.87 19.34 8.38
N VAL A 487 -1.71 20.36 8.52
CA VAL A 487 -2.99 20.26 9.22
C VAL A 487 -3.92 19.28 8.50
N ALA A 488 -4.06 19.35 7.17
CA ALA A 488 -4.88 18.43 6.40
C ALA A 488 -4.46 16.96 6.58
N ARG A 489 -3.15 16.69 6.69
CA ARG A 489 -2.66 15.33 7.03
C ARG A 489 -3.03 14.93 8.46
N GLU A 490 -2.71 15.77 9.44
CA GLU A 490 -2.91 15.44 10.86
C GLU A 490 -4.40 15.30 11.23
N ILE A 491 -5.25 16.08 10.57
CA ILE A 491 -6.66 16.24 10.91
C ILE A 491 -7.60 15.49 9.96
N LEU A 492 -7.38 15.53 8.64
CA LEU A 492 -8.29 14.93 7.64
C LEU A 492 -7.77 13.58 7.11
N ASP A 493 -6.56 13.18 7.52
CA ASP A 493 -5.80 12.09 6.93
C ASP A 493 -5.60 12.26 5.40
N ASP A 494 -5.54 13.52 4.94
CA ASP A 494 -5.35 13.87 3.53
C ASP A 494 -3.86 13.96 3.18
N ASP A 495 -3.18 12.81 3.16
CA ASP A 495 -1.74 12.73 2.88
C ASP A 495 -1.41 12.47 1.39
N PHE A 496 -0.11 12.42 1.10
CA PHE A 496 0.49 12.06 -0.18
C PHE A 496 -0.07 12.88 -1.34
N ARG A 497 -0.19 14.19 -1.09
CA ARG A 497 -0.70 15.19 -2.03
C ARG A 497 0.33 15.64 -3.07
N GLY A 498 1.60 15.47 -2.75
CA GLY A 498 2.71 15.68 -3.68
C GLY A 498 2.96 14.45 -4.54
N ASN A 499 3.74 14.63 -5.61
CA ASN A 499 4.19 13.58 -6.52
C ASN A 499 5.13 12.58 -5.80
N ALA A 500 4.60 11.72 -4.93
CA ALA A 500 5.34 10.66 -4.27
C ALA A 500 5.32 9.40 -5.14
N GLY A 501 6.43 8.66 -5.18
CA GLY A 501 6.52 7.39 -5.87
C GLY A 501 5.76 6.30 -5.12
N PHE A 502 6.39 5.78 -4.09
CA PHE A 502 5.82 4.82 -3.15
C PHE A 502 5.51 5.55 -1.84
N ALA A 503 4.23 5.67 -1.50
CA ALA A 503 3.73 6.42 -0.36
C ALA A 503 3.03 5.47 0.62
N LEU A 504 3.47 5.41 1.87
CA LEU A 504 2.98 4.40 2.81
C LEU A 504 2.72 5.03 4.18
N GLN A 505 1.52 4.80 4.72
CA GLN A 505 1.24 5.15 6.10
C GLN A 505 1.82 4.15 7.10
N GLY A 506 1.80 2.87 6.73
CA GLY A 506 2.36 1.76 7.50
C GLY A 506 3.72 1.27 6.99
N ARG A 507 4.32 0.34 7.72
CA ARG A 507 5.66 -0.23 7.43
C ARG A 507 5.65 -1.75 7.19
N ALA A 508 4.46 -2.36 7.19
CA ALA A 508 4.29 -3.81 7.09
C ALA A 508 4.36 -4.35 5.65
N VAL A 509 4.23 -3.49 4.63
CA VAL A 509 4.41 -3.86 3.23
C VAL A 509 5.89 -4.09 2.92
N ARG A 510 6.21 -5.24 2.33
CA ARG A 510 7.57 -5.58 1.88
C ARG A 510 7.89 -4.86 0.58
N MET A 511 8.99 -4.12 0.53
CA MET A 511 9.41 -3.30 -0.61
C MET A 511 10.65 -3.90 -1.28
N LEU A 512 10.50 -4.50 -2.45
CA LEU A 512 11.58 -5.21 -3.15
C LEU A 512 11.79 -4.70 -4.57
N ASP A 513 13.03 -4.37 -4.93
CA ASP A 513 13.46 -4.15 -6.32
C ASP A 513 12.62 -3.13 -7.11
N ASN A 514 11.96 -2.19 -6.42
CA ASN A 514 11.12 -1.19 -7.06
C ASN A 514 11.96 -0.02 -7.58
N VAL A 515 11.44 0.69 -8.59
CA VAL A 515 12.09 1.86 -9.18
C VAL A 515 11.15 3.05 -9.13
N ALA A 516 11.56 4.13 -8.46
CA ALA A 516 10.89 5.42 -8.48
C ALA A 516 11.75 6.44 -9.22
N ALA A 517 11.33 6.82 -10.42
CA ALA A 517 12.10 7.71 -11.29
C ALA A 517 11.35 9.02 -11.57
N GLY A 518 12.01 10.14 -11.31
CA GLY A 518 11.50 11.45 -11.66
C GLY A 518 10.39 12.02 -10.78
N VAL A 519 10.20 11.45 -9.59
CA VAL A 519 9.18 11.82 -8.61
C VAL A 519 9.67 12.90 -7.64
N GLY A 520 8.77 13.46 -6.84
CA GLY A 520 9.13 14.35 -5.72
C GLY A 520 9.80 13.59 -4.59
N VAL A 521 9.14 12.59 -4.02
CA VAL A 521 9.70 11.72 -2.97
C VAL A 521 9.62 10.28 -3.45
N ALA A 522 10.72 9.55 -3.53
CA ALA A 522 10.73 8.20 -4.07
C ALA A 522 10.07 7.18 -3.13
N TYR A 523 10.51 7.12 -1.87
CA TYR A 523 9.92 6.27 -0.83
C TYR A 523 9.50 7.15 0.35
N HIS A 524 8.21 7.26 0.62
CA HIS A 524 7.65 8.20 1.59
C HIS A 524 6.81 7.47 2.65
N TYR A 525 7.40 7.27 3.83
CA TYR A 525 6.72 6.72 5.01
C TYR A 525 6.21 7.85 5.91
N GLN A 526 4.89 7.96 6.05
CA GLN A 526 4.25 9.01 6.84
C GLN A 526 2.88 8.55 7.34
N GLY A 527 2.70 8.44 8.66
CA GLY A 527 1.48 7.88 9.28
C GLY A 527 0.89 8.72 10.41
N THR A 528 1.14 10.03 10.46
CA THR A 528 0.79 10.91 11.59
C THR A 528 -0.68 11.35 11.67
N GLY A 529 -1.58 10.85 10.81
CA GLY A 529 -3.00 11.23 10.81
C GLY A 529 -3.82 10.42 11.82
N GLU A 530 -3.96 10.89 13.07
CA GLU A 530 -4.54 10.09 14.17
C GLU A 530 -5.99 10.48 14.54
N ARG A 531 -6.48 11.64 14.10
CA ARG A 531 -7.81 12.15 14.51
C ARG A 531 -8.98 11.54 13.74
N MET A 532 -8.72 10.98 12.56
CA MET A 532 -9.70 10.26 11.77
C MET A 532 -9.52 8.77 12.06
N GLY A 533 -10.58 8.06 12.41
CA GLY A 533 -10.57 6.59 12.61
C GLY A 533 -10.33 5.77 11.33
N ILE A 534 -9.51 6.29 10.42
CA ILE A 534 -9.03 5.68 9.18
C ILE A 534 -7.72 4.95 9.45
N ALA A 535 -7.00 5.32 10.50
CA ALA A 535 -5.85 4.58 10.99
C ALA A 535 -6.26 3.19 11.48
N ASP A 536 -5.90 2.18 10.69
CA ASP A 536 -6.14 0.78 11.04
C ASP A 536 -4.87 0.24 11.73
N LYS A 537 -5.03 -0.30 12.95
CA LYS A 537 -3.95 -1.01 13.66
C LYS A 537 -3.72 -2.38 13.03
N VAL A 538 -2.50 -2.89 13.15
CA VAL A 538 -2.11 -4.19 12.59
C VAL A 538 -2.18 -5.25 13.67
N ALA A 539 -2.76 -6.41 13.38
CA ALA A 539 -2.74 -7.52 14.33
C ALA A 539 -1.29 -7.98 14.57
N THR A 540 -0.89 -8.09 15.85
CA THR A 540 0.50 -8.42 16.23
C THR A 540 0.98 -9.71 15.60
N GLN A 541 0.12 -10.72 15.51
CA GLN A 541 0.48 -12.02 14.92
C GLN A 541 0.94 -11.91 13.46
N GLU A 542 0.39 -10.99 12.67
CA GLU A 542 0.81 -10.81 11.27
C GLU A 542 2.25 -10.27 11.19
N VAL A 543 2.61 -9.38 12.12
CA VAL A 543 3.97 -8.86 12.25
C VAL A 543 4.92 -9.94 12.76
N VAL A 544 4.48 -10.77 13.72
CA VAL A 544 5.23 -11.93 14.23
C VAL A 544 5.52 -12.92 13.11
N ASP A 545 4.52 -13.28 12.31
CA ASP A 545 4.66 -14.23 11.21
C ASP A 545 5.62 -13.69 10.13
N ALA A 546 5.63 -12.37 9.92
CA ALA A 546 6.49 -11.70 8.96
C ALA A 546 7.95 -11.54 9.45
N LEU A 547 8.16 -11.22 10.73
CA LEU A 547 9.49 -11.03 11.33
C LEU A 547 10.13 -12.35 11.79
N GLY A 548 9.31 -13.36 12.12
CA GLY A 548 9.74 -14.62 12.74
C GLY A 548 9.90 -14.57 14.25
N PHE A 549 9.56 -13.46 14.90
CA PHE A 549 9.65 -13.26 16.35
C PHE A 549 8.68 -12.16 16.83
N ASP A 550 8.37 -12.13 18.12
CA ASP A 550 7.48 -11.12 18.72
C ASP A 550 8.26 -9.90 19.24
N ALA A 551 8.11 -8.78 18.53
CA ALA A 551 8.67 -7.48 18.90
C ALA A 551 7.72 -6.67 19.81
N PHE A 552 6.49 -7.12 20.00
CA PHE A 552 5.42 -6.42 20.73
C PHE A 552 4.67 -7.40 21.66
N PRO A 553 5.36 -8.01 22.64
CA PRO A 553 4.88 -9.17 23.38
C PRO A 553 3.54 -8.95 24.10
N LEU A 554 3.25 -7.72 24.55
CA LEU A 554 2.03 -7.38 25.28
C LEU A 554 0.91 -6.80 24.40
N GLU A 555 1.18 -6.47 23.13
CA GLU A 555 0.19 -5.85 22.25
C GLU A 555 -0.56 -6.93 21.46
N GLU A 556 -1.88 -6.80 21.36
CA GLU A 556 -2.71 -7.58 20.43
C GLU A 556 -2.78 -6.93 19.04
N LYS A 557 -2.71 -5.60 19.01
CA LYS A 557 -2.70 -4.77 17.81
C LYS A 557 -1.69 -3.64 17.96
N ILE A 558 -0.89 -3.43 16.92
CA ILE A 558 0.23 -2.49 16.89
C ILE A 558 -0.16 -1.26 16.07
N GLU A 559 0.27 -0.08 16.53
CA GLU A 559 0.18 1.15 15.75
C GLU A 559 0.99 1.05 14.45
N ARG A 560 0.40 1.45 13.33
CA ARG A 560 1.00 1.37 11.99
C ARG A 560 2.40 1.99 11.87
N THR A 561 2.68 3.01 12.69
CA THR A 561 3.94 3.76 12.75
C THR A 561 5.05 3.01 13.49
N ALA A 562 4.70 2.19 14.49
CA ALA A 562 5.65 1.52 15.38
C ALA A 562 6.34 0.29 14.74
N ILE A 563 5.70 -0.32 13.76
CA ILE A 563 6.14 -1.57 13.11
C ILE A 563 7.50 -1.34 12.40
N PRO A 564 8.56 -2.15 12.63
CA PRO A 564 9.78 -2.13 11.82
C PRO A 564 9.46 -2.38 10.34
N LEU A 565 10.28 -1.82 9.43
CA LEU A 565 10.22 -2.24 8.03
C LEU A 565 10.41 -3.76 7.97
N ILE A 566 9.38 -4.48 7.53
CA ILE A 566 9.44 -5.94 7.39
C ILE A 566 10.52 -6.32 6.38
N GLN A 567 10.55 -5.60 5.26
CA GLN A 567 11.62 -5.75 4.26
C GLN A 567 11.71 -4.51 3.37
N PHE A 568 12.92 -3.99 3.17
CA PHE A 568 13.22 -2.98 2.17
C PHE A 568 14.57 -3.33 1.52
N LYS A 569 14.54 -3.83 0.28
CA LYS A 569 15.75 -4.32 -0.40
C LYS A 569 15.76 -4.03 -1.90
N GLY A 570 16.91 -3.61 -2.45
CA GLY A 570 17.14 -3.51 -3.90
C GLY A 570 16.41 -2.35 -4.60
N ASN A 571 15.81 -1.46 -3.83
CA ASN A 571 14.98 -0.37 -4.35
C ASN A 571 15.83 0.77 -4.95
N ILE A 572 15.35 1.41 -6.01
CA ILE A 572 16.07 2.47 -6.74
C ILE A 572 15.23 3.76 -6.78
N ALA A 573 15.85 4.87 -6.38
CA ALA A 573 15.33 6.22 -6.57
C ALA A 573 16.19 6.96 -7.61
N ALA A 574 15.59 7.37 -8.73
CA ALA A 574 16.27 8.06 -9.82
C ALA A 574 15.72 9.48 -9.98
N THR A 575 16.57 10.50 -9.89
CA THR A 575 16.20 11.90 -10.18
C THR A 575 14.97 12.39 -9.40
N CYS A 576 14.99 12.16 -8.10
CA CYS A 576 13.95 12.57 -7.17
C CYS A 576 14.33 13.84 -6.40
N SER A 577 13.37 14.54 -5.79
CA SER A 577 13.75 15.55 -4.78
C SER A 577 14.29 14.87 -3.53
N ASP A 578 13.56 13.88 -3.02
CA ASP A 578 13.92 13.09 -1.85
C ASP A 578 14.01 11.60 -2.19
N GLY A 579 15.14 10.95 -1.89
CA GLY A 579 15.36 9.52 -2.16
C GLY A 579 14.55 8.62 -1.21
N PHE A 580 14.87 8.69 0.08
CA PHE A 580 14.15 7.96 1.11
C PHE A 580 13.70 8.92 2.21
N LYS A 581 12.41 8.92 2.53
CA LYS A 581 11.81 9.78 3.55
C LYS A 581 10.96 8.97 4.52
N SER A 582 11.29 9.03 5.81
CA SER A 582 10.51 8.39 6.88
C SER A 582 10.18 9.36 8.00
N GLN A 583 8.94 9.30 8.49
CA GLN A 583 8.42 10.16 9.55
C GLN A 583 7.52 9.41 10.55
N GLY A 584 7.55 9.84 11.82
CA GLY A 584 6.51 9.56 12.82
C GLY A 584 6.60 8.24 13.58
N ARG A 585 7.69 7.47 13.47
CA ARG A 585 7.86 6.18 14.16
C ARG A 585 8.07 6.31 15.68
N THR A 586 8.71 7.37 16.19
CA THR A 586 9.07 7.47 17.64
C THR A 586 7.91 7.74 18.59
N ARG A 587 6.75 8.16 18.08
CA ARG A 587 5.60 8.49 18.93
C ARG A 587 5.03 7.28 19.67
N ASP A 588 5.10 6.11 19.04
CA ASP A 588 4.32 4.92 19.43
C ASP A 588 5.21 3.69 19.65
N SER A 589 6.52 3.87 19.76
CA SER A 589 7.46 2.76 19.62
C SER A 589 7.99 2.18 20.92
N TYR A 590 7.72 0.89 21.13
CA TYR A 590 8.09 0.13 22.33
C TYR A 590 8.99 -1.09 22.05
N ASN A 591 9.83 -1.06 21.00
CA ASN A 591 10.74 -2.17 20.63
C ASN A 591 12.18 -1.70 20.34
N ARG A 592 13.12 -2.63 20.13
CA ARG A 592 14.53 -2.38 19.76
C ARG A 592 14.92 -2.98 18.40
N VAL A 593 13.92 -3.23 17.56
CA VAL A 593 14.10 -3.83 16.25
C VAL A 593 14.34 -2.73 15.22
N LEU A 594 15.44 -2.84 14.48
CA LEU A 594 15.80 -1.86 13.46
C LEU A 594 14.91 -1.99 12.21
N SER A 595 14.56 -0.86 11.62
CA SER A 595 14.10 -0.79 10.24
C SER A 595 15.29 -0.82 9.30
N ILE A 596 15.45 -1.92 8.56
CA ILE A 596 16.59 -2.12 7.67
C ILE A 596 16.25 -1.68 6.25
N VAL A 597 17.06 -0.77 5.70
CA VAL A 597 17.06 -0.31 4.31
C VAL A 597 18.33 -0.85 3.66
N GLU A 598 18.18 -1.85 2.80
CA GLU A 598 19.31 -2.59 2.24
C GLU A 598 19.38 -2.44 0.71
N ASP A 599 20.60 -2.37 0.16
CA ASP A 599 20.85 -2.30 -1.28
C ASP A 599 20.04 -1.20 -1.98
N HIS A 600 19.85 -0.06 -1.31
CA HIS A 600 19.12 1.08 -1.85
C HIS A 600 20.06 1.97 -2.67
N ILE A 601 19.64 2.32 -3.88
CA ILE A 601 20.38 3.27 -4.71
C ILE A 601 19.50 4.50 -4.91
N ALA A 602 19.99 5.68 -4.50
CA ALA A 602 19.34 6.94 -4.82
C ALA A 602 20.31 7.82 -5.58
N TRP A 603 19.98 8.17 -6.82
CA TRP A 603 20.88 8.97 -7.66
C TRP A 603 20.21 10.19 -8.27
N ASN A 604 20.99 11.25 -8.43
CA ASN A 604 20.52 12.57 -8.85
C ASN A 604 19.44 13.13 -7.91
N CYS A 605 19.63 12.96 -6.60
CA CYS A 605 18.76 13.56 -5.59
C CYS A 605 18.91 15.09 -5.63
N LYS A 606 17.79 15.82 -5.80
CA LYS A 606 17.80 17.29 -5.89
C LYS A 606 17.81 17.99 -4.54
N ARG A 607 17.29 17.35 -3.50
CA ARG A 607 17.13 17.96 -2.17
C ARG A 607 17.69 17.08 -1.06
N PHE A 608 17.18 15.87 -0.86
CA PHE A 608 17.65 14.96 0.19
C PHE A 608 17.88 13.57 -0.39
N SER A 609 19.02 12.94 -0.11
CA SER A 609 19.11 11.49 -0.39
C SER A 609 18.38 10.69 0.68
N ILE A 610 18.47 11.15 1.93
CA ILE A 610 17.81 10.56 3.09
C ILE A 610 17.19 11.69 3.94
N TYR A 611 15.92 11.52 4.30
CA TYR A 611 15.18 12.36 5.22
C TYR A 611 14.60 11.48 6.32
N ILE A 612 14.98 11.73 7.57
CA ILE A 612 14.42 11.05 8.74
C ILE A 612 14.00 12.09 9.79
N SER A 613 12.78 11.97 10.31
CA SER A 613 12.25 12.85 11.37
C SER A 613 11.31 12.11 12.29
N SER A 614 11.43 12.29 13.60
CA SER A 614 10.62 11.59 14.59
C SER A 614 10.65 10.07 14.36
N ASN A 615 11.85 9.50 14.28
CA ASN A 615 12.06 8.06 14.06
C ASN A 615 13.20 7.52 14.92
N PHE A 616 13.12 6.24 15.28
CA PHE A 616 14.20 5.54 15.95
C PHE A 616 14.59 4.30 15.16
N GLY A 617 15.80 3.83 15.38
CA GLY A 617 16.19 2.47 15.04
C GLY A 617 16.12 2.20 13.53
N TYR A 618 16.94 2.89 12.75
CA TYR A 618 17.11 2.63 11.32
C TYR A 618 18.52 2.13 11.04
N LEU A 619 18.66 1.18 10.12
CA LEU A 619 19.94 0.78 9.55
C LEU A 619 19.84 0.89 8.03
N LEU A 620 20.58 1.83 7.45
CA LEU A 620 20.81 1.87 6.02
C LEU A 620 22.12 1.13 5.73
N ARG A 621 22.07 0.13 4.85
CA ARG A 621 23.24 -0.66 4.51
C ARG A 621 23.41 -1.00 3.04
N ASN A 622 24.67 -1.20 2.64
CA ASN A 622 25.05 -1.61 1.28
C ASN A 622 24.48 -0.70 0.18
N SER A 623 24.32 0.59 0.49
CA SER A 623 23.55 1.53 -0.32
C SER A 623 24.44 2.63 -0.92
N VAL A 624 23.98 3.24 -2.02
CA VAL A 624 24.69 4.32 -2.71
C VAL A 624 23.77 5.50 -2.92
N PHE A 625 24.23 6.69 -2.53
CA PHE A 625 23.48 7.93 -2.59
C PHE A 625 24.26 8.96 -3.41
N HIS A 626 23.63 9.59 -4.39
CA HIS A 626 24.26 10.57 -5.28
C HIS A 626 23.42 11.84 -5.41
N GLY A 627 24.02 12.99 -5.10
CA GLY A 627 23.43 14.31 -5.28
C GLY A 627 23.44 14.74 -6.74
N LEU A 628 22.38 15.42 -7.21
CA LEU A 628 22.36 15.96 -8.58
C LEU A 628 23.44 17.05 -8.71
N PRO A 629 24.36 16.97 -9.70
CA PRO A 629 25.35 18.01 -9.93
C PRO A 629 24.70 19.39 -10.11
N GLY A 630 25.23 20.40 -9.42
CA GLY A 630 24.73 21.78 -9.45
C GLY A 630 23.50 22.06 -8.58
N ALA A 631 22.88 21.04 -7.95
CA ALA A 631 21.80 21.25 -6.99
C ALA A 631 22.33 21.47 -5.56
N GLU A 632 21.58 22.21 -4.74
CA GLU A 632 21.81 22.32 -3.29
C GLU A 632 21.32 21.05 -2.54
N ALA A 633 21.77 19.88 -3.00
CA ALA A 633 21.39 18.60 -2.43
C ALA A 633 22.09 18.38 -1.08
N THR A 634 21.34 17.84 -0.13
CA THR A 634 21.85 17.38 1.16
C THR A 634 21.88 15.84 1.19
N GLY A 635 22.98 15.27 1.66
CA GLY A 635 23.11 13.81 1.80
C GLY A 635 22.07 13.28 2.79
N ILE A 636 22.26 13.60 4.06
CA ILE A 636 21.40 13.13 5.15
C ILE A 636 20.74 14.34 5.83
N LEU A 637 19.42 14.33 5.95
CA LEU A 637 18.69 15.20 6.86
C LEU A 637 18.09 14.37 8.00
N THR A 638 18.48 14.68 9.23
CA THR A 638 17.83 14.20 10.45
C THR A 638 17.24 15.40 11.18
N GLN A 639 15.91 15.46 11.26
CA GLN A 639 15.23 16.55 11.98
C GLN A 639 15.16 16.24 13.48
N ASN A 640 13.98 16.36 14.10
CA ASN A 640 13.81 16.27 15.56
C ASN A 640 13.40 14.85 15.96
N ASP A 641 13.55 14.53 17.24
CA ASP A 641 13.08 13.29 17.87
C ASP A 641 13.59 11.99 17.20
N ASN A 642 14.85 12.00 16.77
CA ASN A 642 15.51 10.82 16.20
C ASN A 642 16.55 10.22 17.14
N ASP A 643 16.67 8.89 17.08
CA ASP A 643 17.66 8.13 17.84
C ASP A 643 18.04 6.83 17.11
N ASN A 644 19.24 6.30 17.34
CA ASN A 644 19.71 5.03 16.78
C ASN A 644 19.58 4.97 15.24
N ILE A 645 20.11 5.99 14.54
CA ILE A 645 20.13 6.04 13.07
C ILE A 645 21.53 5.59 12.58
N ASN A 646 21.57 4.48 11.86
CA ASN A 646 22.81 3.77 11.57
C ASN A 646 23.05 3.64 10.06
N PHE A 647 24.32 3.74 9.66
CA PHE A 647 24.79 3.66 8.28
C PHE A 647 25.95 2.66 8.21
N ALA A 648 25.81 1.60 7.41
CA ALA A 648 26.85 0.59 7.23
C ALA A 648 27.14 0.35 5.75
N ASN A 649 28.40 0.36 5.31
CA ASN A 649 28.77 0.07 3.92
C ASN A 649 28.08 1.01 2.90
N ILE A 650 28.21 2.32 3.11
CA ILE A 650 27.53 3.35 2.32
C ILE A 650 28.53 4.15 1.48
N ALA A 651 28.13 4.54 0.28
CA ALA A 651 28.79 5.61 -0.48
C ALA A 651 27.83 6.80 -0.67
N PHE A 652 28.23 7.98 -0.21
CA PHE A 652 27.60 9.26 -0.53
C PHE A 652 28.49 9.98 -1.55
N ASP A 653 27.94 10.33 -2.70
CA ASP A 653 28.64 10.95 -3.81
C ASP A 653 28.00 12.28 -4.23
N GLY A 654 28.80 13.31 -4.49
CA GLY A 654 28.33 14.57 -5.07
C GLY A 654 27.53 15.50 -4.15
N PHE A 655 27.62 15.38 -2.82
CA PHE A 655 26.95 16.29 -1.87
C PHE A 655 27.85 17.46 -1.49
N THR A 656 28.02 18.41 -2.42
CA THR A 656 28.90 19.57 -2.26
C THR A 656 28.30 20.70 -1.42
N PHE A 657 26.97 20.79 -1.32
CA PHE A 657 26.29 21.78 -0.48
C PHE A 657 26.30 21.38 1.00
N ARG A 658 25.68 20.24 1.35
CA ARG A 658 25.69 19.70 2.73
C ARG A 658 25.74 18.17 2.70
N THR A 659 26.68 17.57 3.43
CA THR A 659 26.73 16.11 3.59
C THR A 659 25.71 15.61 4.61
N LEU A 660 25.62 16.29 5.75
CA LEU A 660 24.72 15.98 6.85
C LEU A 660 24.10 17.29 7.38
N ASN A 661 22.80 17.26 7.65
CA ASN A 661 22.07 18.31 8.34
C ASN A 661 21.29 17.70 9.50
N VAL A 662 21.67 18.04 10.72
CA VAL A 662 21.02 17.60 11.95
C VAL A 662 20.34 18.81 12.58
N SER A 663 19.05 18.71 12.90
CA SER A 663 18.38 19.75 13.70
C SER A 663 18.85 19.69 15.15
N THR A 664 19.32 20.82 15.69
CA THR A 664 19.89 20.95 17.04
C THR A 664 19.21 22.11 17.77
N ASN A 665 19.00 22.03 19.08
CA ASN A 665 18.55 23.19 19.86
C ASN A 665 19.21 23.23 21.25
N GLU A 666 20.05 24.24 21.52
CA GLU A 666 20.52 24.58 22.87
C GLU A 666 19.61 25.61 23.57
N ALA A 667 18.62 26.21 22.88
CA ALA A 667 17.94 27.42 23.38
C ALA A 667 16.42 27.52 23.16
N GLN A 668 15.70 26.50 22.67
CA GLN A 668 14.23 26.57 22.61
C GLN A 668 13.54 25.25 23.00
N THR A 669 12.48 25.40 23.78
CA THR A 669 11.60 24.36 24.30
C THR A 669 10.99 23.50 23.16
N ASN A 670 11.23 22.18 23.22
CA ASN A 670 10.43 21.08 22.64
C ASN A 670 10.63 20.67 21.15
N THR A 671 11.72 21.01 20.44
CA THR A 671 11.85 20.65 19.01
C THR A 671 13.27 20.27 18.50
N GLY A 672 14.01 19.39 19.18
CA GLY A 672 15.35 18.93 18.71
C GLY A 672 15.64 17.46 19.09
N ASN A 673 16.71 16.85 18.52
CA ASN A 673 17.16 15.53 18.97
C ASN A 673 17.77 15.60 20.38
N HIS A 674 17.68 14.51 21.14
CA HIS A 674 18.31 14.40 22.45
C HIS A 674 19.86 14.47 22.33
N PRO A 675 20.59 15.07 23.28
CA PRO A 675 22.06 15.14 23.24
C PRO A 675 22.77 13.78 23.13
N ASP A 676 22.18 12.75 23.74
CA ASP A 676 22.71 11.38 23.72
C ASP A 676 22.17 10.52 22.57
N ALA A 677 21.31 11.08 21.70
CA ALA A 677 20.86 10.34 20.52
C ALA A 677 22.05 9.97 19.62
N GLU A 678 22.07 8.73 19.13
CA GLU A 678 23.21 8.20 18.39
C GLU A 678 22.99 8.19 16.87
N LEU A 679 24.04 8.62 16.15
CA LEU A 679 24.19 8.41 14.71
C LEU A 679 25.45 7.57 14.47
N VAL A 680 25.27 6.34 13.99
CA VAL A 680 26.38 5.39 13.81
C VAL A 680 26.81 5.31 12.35
N PHE A 681 28.11 5.44 12.09
CA PHE A 681 28.70 5.33 10.76
C PHE A 681 29.77 4.23 10.75
N SER A 682 29.53 3.17 9.98
CA SER A 682 30.45 2.05 9.76
C SER A 682 30.76 1.93 8.26
N ASN A 683 32.03 2.00 7.88
CA ASN A 683 32.46 1.90 6.48
C ASN A 683 31.69 2.85 5.51
N VAL A 684 31.64 4.14 5.85
CA VAL A 684 30.97 5.18 5.04
C VAL A 684 31.99 5.98 4.25
N LYS A 685 31.77 6.06 2.93
CA LYS A 685 32.57 6.86 2.00
C LYS A 685 31.83 8.14 1.61
N TRP A 686 32.55 9.25 1.63
CA TRP A 686 32.09 10.56 1.15
C TRP A 686 32.93 10.92 -0.08
N LEU A 687 32.39 10.65 -1.26
CA LEU A 687 33.01 10.89 -2.57
C LEU A 687 32.52 12.24 -3.09
N ASN A 688 33.41 13.05 -3.65
CA ASN A 688 33.08 14.35 -4.28
C ASN A 688 32.11 15.23 -3.47
N SER A 689 32.18 15.14 -2.14
CA SER A 689 31.25 15.77 -1.21
C SER A 689 31.99 16.74 -0.30
N ALA A 690 31.25 17.65 0.35
CA ALA A 690 31.82 18.53 1.36
C ALA A 690 32.50 17.72 2.49
N ALA A 691 33.33 18.39 3.31
CA ALA A 691 34.12 17.75 4.35
C ALA A 691 33.31 16.76 5.22
N LYS A 692 33.98 15.70 5.69
CA LYS A 692 33.38 14.63 6.50
C LYS A 692 32.62 15.24 7.69
N PRO A 693 31.30 15.00 7.84
CA PRO A 693 30.47 15.74 8.80
C PRO A 693 30.58 15.23 10.24
N TYR A 694 31.62 14.46 10.58
CA TYR A 694 31.74 13.85 11.91
C TYR A 694 32.03 14.86 13.03
N SER A 695 32.50 16.07 12.69
CA SER A 695 32.96 17.07 13.65
C SER A 695 31.96 18.21 13.92
N LYS A 696 30.76 18.18 13.32
CA LYS A 696 29.75 19.24 13.46
C LYS A 696 28.32 18.68 13.49
N SER A 697 27.85 18.19 14.64
CA SER A 697 26.40 18.08 14.95
C SER A 697 26.16 17.44 16.31
N PHE A 698 25.23 17.99 17.10
CA PHE A 698 24.78 17.47 18.41
C PHE A 698 24.06 16.11 18.27
N GLY A 699 24.29 15.20 19.24
CA GLY A 699 24.12 13.74 19.14
C GLY A 699 25.49 13.03 19.11
N GLN A 700 25.64 11.83 19.67
CA GLN A 700 26.91 11.09 19.64
C GLN A 700 27.14 10.48 18.24
N ALA A 701 27.74 11.25 17.33
CA ALA A 701 28.18 10.72 16.03
C ALA A 701 29.32 9.72 16.23
N LYS A 702 29.04 8.43 16.03
CA LYS A 702 29.97 7.34 16.29
C LYS A 702 30.52 6.78 14.99
N VAL A 703 31.83 6.92 14.78
CA VAL A 703 32.51 6.36 13.63
C VAL A 703 33.18 5.05 14.02
N VAL A 704 32.64 3.93 13.55
CA VAL A 704 33.16 2.59 13.81
C VAL A 704 34.09 2.20 12.66
N LYS A 705 35.36 1.97 12.98
CA LYS A 705 36.38 1.50 12.04
C LYS A 705 36.80 0.11 12.46
N ASN A 706 36.60 -0.87 11.57
CA ASN A 706 36.98 -2.28 11.77
C ASN A 706 36.32 -2.89 13.01
N PHE A 707 35.33 -3.77 12.81
CA PHE A 707 34.73 -4.55 13.89
C PHE A 707 34.76 -6.02 13.52
N THR A 708 34.83 -6.88 14.53
CA THR A 708 34.60 -8.32 14.37
C THR A 708 33.17 -8.59 14.82
N PRO A 709 32.31 -9.16 13.96
CA PRO A 709 30.94 -9.49 14.35
C PRO A 709 30.92 -10.31 15.64
N GLY A 710 30.27 -9.77 16.67
CA GLY A 710 30.02 -10.41 17.96
C GLY A 710 28.53 -10.52 18.27
N ASN A 711 28.21 -11.27 19.33
CA ASN A 711 26.85 -11.39 19.85
C ASN A 711 26.45 -10.12 20.61
N ILE A 712 25.15 -9.83 20.63
CA ILE A 712 24.59 -8.77 21.45
C ILE A 712 24.59 -9.25 22.92
N SER A 713 25.06 -8.40 23.82
CA SER A 713 25.01 -8.64 25.27
C SER A 713 24.26 -7.53 26.01
N PHE A 714 23.76 -7.85 27.19
CA PHE A 714 23.00 -6.93 28.05
C PHE A 714 23.57 -6.97 29.46
N ALA A 715 23.87 -5.80 30.02
CA ALA A 715 24.30 -5.62 31.40
C ALA A 715 23.20 -4.90 32.18
N HIS A 716 22.81 -5.44 33.34
CA HIS A 716 21.74 -4.86 34.16
C HIS A 716 22.15 -3.50 34.73
N ASN A 717 21.19 -2.59 34.82
CA ASN A 717 21.27 -1.45 35.71
C ASN A 717 20.51 -1.80 37.00
N ASP A 718 21.23 -2.32 38.00
CA ASP A 718 20.64 -2.84 39.24
C ASP A 718 19.86 -1.79 40.06
N ALA A 719 20.08 -0.49 39.80
CA ALA A 719 19.36 0.58 40.48
C ALA A 719 17.98 0.88 39.86
N LEU A 720 17.76 0.48 38.62
CA LEU A 720 16.55 0.82 37.86
C LEU A 720 15.75 -0.39 37.37
N ILE A 721 16.40 -1.56 37.25
CA ILE A 721 15.76 -2.78 36.79
C ILE A 721 14.83 -3.33 37.88
N ASP A 722 13.66 -3.80 37.47
CA ASP A 722 12.72 -4.51 38.33
C ASP A 722 12.16 -5.71 37.57
N LEU A 723 12.57 -6.91 37.96
CA LEU A 723 12.15 -8.18 37.36
C LEU A 723 11.23 -8.95 38.30
N VAL A 724 10.54 -8.27 39.20
CA VAL A 724 9.63 -8.87 40.18
C VAL A 724 8.21 -8.37 39.94
N ILE A 725 7.25 -9.29 39.97
CA ILE A 725 5.82 -8.98 40.00
C ILE A 725 5.26 -9.47 41.35
N ASP A 726 4.49 -8.63 42.03
CA ASP A 726 3.74 -9.01 43.23
C ASP A 726 2.22 -8.84 43.06
N PRO A 727 1.51 -9.89 42.58
CA PRO A 727 0.07 -9.82 42.40
C PRO A 727 -0.72 -9.56 43.69
N SER A 728 -0.13 -9.84 44.86
CA SER A 728 -0.77 -9.59 46.16
C SER A 728 -0.81 -8.11 46.53
N GLN A 729 0.09 -7.32 45.96
CA GLN A 729 0.15 -5.87 46.12
C GLN A 729 -0.45 -5.10 44.93
N ASN A 730 -1.13 -5.81 44.02
CA ASN A 730 -1.64 -5.27 42.76
C ASN A 730 -0.52 -4.66 41.89
N ASP A 731 0.69 -5.22 42.00
CA ASP A 731 1.83 -4.90 41.15
C ASP A 731 1.89 -5.92 40.01
N PHE A 732 1.97 -5.40 38.79
CA PHE A 732 2.01 -6.13 37.52
C PHE A 732 3.02 -5.50 36.56
N GLU A 733 3.94 -4.67 37.06
CA GLU A 733 4.93 -3.97 36.25
C GLU A 733 6.27 -4.70 36.27
N VAL A 734 6.91 -4.78 35.12
CA VAL A 734 8.30 -5.21 34.97
C VAL A 734 9.08 -4.08 34.34
N THR A 735 10.20 -3.73 34.93
CA THR A 735 11.09 -2.69 34.41
C THR A 735 12.39 -3.31 33.91
N ILE A 736 12.65 -3.20 32.61
CA ILE A 736 13.94 -3.59 32.00
C ILE A 736 14.82 -2.35 31.86
N ALA A 737 15.96 -2.34 32.54
CA ALA A 737 16.92 -1.23 32.52
C ALA A 737 18.35 -1.77 32.52
N GLY A 738 19.22 -1.18 31.69
CA GLY A 738 20.57 -1.68 31.50
C GLY A 738 21.22 -1.15 30.23
N ASP A 739 22.41 -1.66 29.96
CA ASP A 739 23.22 -1.32 28.80
C ASP A 739 23.26 -2.49 27.81
N VAL A 740 23.10 -2.18 26.54
CA VAL A 740 23.24 -3.12 25.43
C VAL A 740 24.63 -2.91 24.82
N THR A 741 25.37 -3.99 24.61
CA THR A 741 26.61 -3.94 23.83
C THR A 741 26.43 -4.73 22.54
N ASP A 742 26.67 -4.06 21.41
CA ASP A 742 26.61 -4.61 20.06
C ASP A 742 27.89 -4.25 19.27
N ASN A 743 27.91 -4.52 17.96
CA ASN A 743 29.09 -4.24 17.14
C ASN A 743 29.39 -2.74 16.97
N ALA A 744 28.45 -1.85 17.27
CA ALA A 744 28.69 -0.42 17.35
C ALA A 744 29.19 0.02 18.74
N GLY A 745 29.21 -0.87 19.73
CA GLY A 745 29.66 -0.63 21.10
C GLY A 745 28.50 -0.63 22.12
N THR A 746 28.73 -0.05 23.29
CA THR A 746 27.72 0.00 24.36
C THR A 746 26.82 1.24 24.27
N HIS A 747 25.52 1.08 24.51
CA HIS A 747 24.53 2.15 24.65
C HIS A 747 23.40 1.73 25.61
N VAL A 748 22.65 2.71 26.12
CA VAL A 748 21.52 2.44 27.04
C VAL A 748 20.41 1.68 26.30
N PHE A 749 19.81 0.70 26.96
CA PHE A 749 18.77 -0.16 26.38
C PHE A 749 17.59 0.60 25.76
N ALA A 750 17.14 1.66 26.43
CA ALA A 750 15.96 2.40 26.03
C ALA A 750 16.23 3.43 24.92
N GLN A 751 15.22 4.22 24.55
CA GLN A 751 15.30 5.19 23.45
C GLN A 751 15.31 6.61 23.98
N TYR A 752 16.01 7.51 23.30
CA TYR A 752 15.96 8.93 23.60
C TYR A 752 14.82 9.62 22.82
N THR A 753 13.70 9.96 23.48
CA THR A 753 12.55 10.67 22.84
C THR A 753 12.27 12.04 23.48
N PRO A 754 12.01 13.14 22.72
CA PRO A 754 11.99 14.51 23.27
C PRO A 754 10.61 15.15 23.58
N THR A 755 9.48 14.44 23.65
CA THR A 755 8.20 15.12 23.93
C THR A 755 8.01 15.45 25.43
N SER A 756 7.82 16.75 25.68
CA SER A 756 7.53 17.41 26.96
C SER A 756 6.85 16.54 28.01
N ASN A 757 7.52 16.36 29.16
CA ASN A 757 7.13 15.63 30.38
C ASN A 757 7.40 14.13 30.47
N LYS A 758 7.99 13.47 29.47
CA LYS A 758 8.59 12.14 29.66
C LYS A 758 10.09 12.24 29.40
N GLY A 759 10.86 12.48 30.46
CA GLY A 759 12.32 12.53 30.40
C GLY A 759 12.92 11.27 29.80
N VAL A 760 14.25 11.26 29.65
CA VAL A 760 14.99 10.07 29.23
C VAL A 760 14.54 8.88 30.07
N ASN A 761 13.78 7.98 29.45
CA ASN A 761 13.45 6.72 30.09
C ASN A 761 14.67 5.84 29.86
N ASN A 762 15.65 5.80 30.79
CA ASN A 762 16.76 4.84 30.76
C ASN A 762 16.31 3.38 31.02
N ARG A 763 15.01 3.11 30.86
CA ARG A 763 14.33 1.89 31.23
C ARG A 763 13.08 1.71 30.38
N ARG A 764 12.59 0.48 30.26
CA ARG A 764 11.31 0.15 29.65
C ARG A 764 10.41 -0.51 30.68
N VAL A 765 9.19 -0.03 30.79
CA VAL A 765 8.18 -0.59 31.71
C VAL A 765 7.17 -1.41 30.91
N TYR A 766 6.94 -2.64 31.36
CA TYR A 766 5.99 -3.60 30.85
C TYR A 766 4.91 -3.81 31.91
N ASN A 767 3.72 -3.30 31.67
CA ASN A 767 2.62 -3.44 32.62
C ASN A 767 1.64 -4.50 32.09
N PHE A 768 1.49 -5.60 32.84
CA PHE A 768 0.49 -6.63 32.53
C PHE A 768 -0.91 -6.23 32.99
N GLU A 769 -1.11 -5.11 33.68
CA GLU A 769 -2.38 -4.53 34.16
C GLU A 769 -3.12 -5.33 35.23
N SER A 770 -3.09 -6.66 35.16
CA SER A 770 -3.82 -7.56 36.05
C SER A 770 -3.31 -8.99 35.96
N ILE A 771 -3.72 -9.84 36.91
CA ILE A 771 -3.40 -11.27 36.88
C ILE A 771 -4.03 -11.98 35.66
N GLN A 772 -5.20 -11.54 35.20
CA GLN A 772 -5.87 -12.11 34.02
C GLN A 772 -5.06 -11.86 32.76
N LYS A 773 -4.55 -10.65 32.59
CA LYS A 773 -3.71 -10.25 31.46
C LYS A 773 -2.30 -10.86 31.51
N LEU A 774 -1.71 -11.01 32.70
CA LEU A 774 -0.50 -11.83 32.88
C LEU A 774 -0.73 -13.28 32.43
N ASN A 775 -1.83 -13.91 32.88
CA ASN A 775 -2.19 -15.26 32.46
C ASN A 775 -2.48 -15.34 30.95
N ALA A 776 -3.08 -14.31 30.36
CA ALA A 776 -3.31 -14.22 28.92
C ALA A 776 -1.98 -14.19 28.15
N TYR A 777 -0.99 -13.42 28.62
CA TYR A 777 0.36 -13.42 28.05
C TYR A 777 1.02 -14.80 28.16
N LEU A 778 0.99 -15.43 29.35
CA LEU A 778 1.56 -16.77 29.55
C LEU A 778 0.90 -17.80 28.61
N ASN A 779 -0.41 -17.71 28.42
CA ASN A 779 -1.13 -18.56 27.47
C ASN A 779 -0.72 -18.28 26.02
N LYS A 780 -0.71 -17.00 25.61
CA LYS A 780 -0.30 -16.55 24.26
C LYS A 780 1.10 -17.07 23.90
N THR A 781 2.01 -17.07 24.86
CA THR A 781 3.41 -17.48 24.67
C THR A 781 3.68 -18.96 24.97
N GLY A 782 2.65 -19.74 25.33
CA GLY A 782 2.81 -21.16 25.70
C GLY A 782 3.62 -21.37 26.99
N GLN A 783 3.79 -20.32 27.79
CA GLN A 783 4.54 -20.36 29.04
C GLN A 783 3.65 -20.68 30.26
N CYS A 784 4.33 -21.02 31.35
CA CYS A 784 3.76 -21.17 32.68
C CYS A 784 4.81 -20.78 33.71
N ILE A 785 4.35 -20.41 34.91
CA ILE A 785 5.22 -20.07 36.03
C ILE A 785 5.83 -21.36 36.58
N LYS A 786 7.16 -21.45 36.50
CA LYS A 786 7.96 -22.55 37.05
C LYS A 786 8.35 -22.23 38.49
N SER A 787 8.44 -23.25 39.34
CA SER A 787 8.95 -23.11 40.70
C SER A 787 10.33 -23.76 40.81
N GLU A 788 11.33 -23.00 41.24
CA GLU A 788 12.70 -23.46 41.42
C GLU A 788 13.30 -22.81 42.67
N ALA A 789 13.91 -23.63 43.54
CA ALA A 789 14.53 -23.18 44.80
C ALA A 789 13.64 -22.26 45.69
N GLY A 790 12.32 -22.53 45.72
CA GLY A 790 11.37 -21.75 46.52
C GLY A 790 10.90 -20.43 45.90
N LYS A 791 11.41 -20.08 44.73
CA LYS A 791 10.97 -18.93 43.94
C LYS A 791 10.19 -19.37 42.70
N ARG A 792 9.38 -18.47 42.15
CA ARG A 792 8.47 -18.73 41.03
C ARG A 792 8.81 -17.77 39.88
N PHE A 793 8.99 -18.26 38.66
CA PHE A 793 9.41 -17.43 37.54
C PHE A 793 8.78 -17.81 36.19
N PHE A 794 8.77 -16.86 35.26
CA PHE A 794 8.57 -17.11 33.82
C PHE A 794 9.62 -16.33 33.00
N GLU A 795 9.79 -16.68 31.71
CA GLU A 795 10.75 -16.00 30.84
C GLU A 795 10.06 -14.88 30.04
N PHE A 796 10.69 -13.70 30.01
CA PHE A 796 10.31 -12.59 29.15
C PHE A 796 11.43 -12.32 28.14
N THR A 797 11.11 -12.22 26.84
CA THR A 797 12.15 -12.06 25.80
C THR A 797 12.01 -10.71 25.10
N GLU A 798 13.12 -9.97 25.03
CA GLU A 798 13.26 -8.75 24.24
C GLU A 798 14.12 -8.99 23.01
N HIS A 799 13.65 -8.53 21.86
CA HIS A 799 14.39 -8.65 20.61
C HIS A 799 15.13 -7.35 20.31
N ILE A 800 16.46 -7.47 20.15
CA ILE A 800 17.36 -6.35 19.92
C ILE A 800 18.13 -6.60 18.63
N SER A 801 18.16 -5.61 17.75
CA SER A 801 18.96 -5.66 16.52
C SER A 801 20.31 -4.98 16.70
N ASP A 802 21.35 -5.57 16.13
CA ASP A 802 22.69 -5.00 16.06
C ASP A 802 22.73 -3.77 15.14
N ARG A 803 23.32 -2.66 15.62
CA ARG A 803 23.34 -1.38 14.89
C ARG A 803 24.18 -1.37 13.61
N ILE A 804 25.01 -2.38 13.33
CA ILE A 804 25.82 -2.46 12.10
C ILE A 804 25.36 -3.60 11.20
N THR A 805 25.17 -4.81 11.74
CA THR A 805 24.79 -5.99 10.96
C THR A 805 23.28 -6.10 10.77
N GLY A 806 22.47 -5.51 11.65
CA GLY A 806 21.01 -5.66 11.64
C GLY A 806 20.52 -7.04 12.07
N GLU A 807 21.42 -7.96 12.44
CA GLU A 807 21.03 -9.25 13.01
C GLU A 807 20.29 -9.02 14.33
N THR A 808 19.23 -9.79 14.56
CA THR A 808 18.35 -9.60 15.72
C THR A 808 18.46 -10.79 16.65
N GLN A 809 18.69 -10.52 17.94
CA GLN A 809 18.86 -11.52 18.98
C GLN A 809 17.79 -11.33 20.07
N GLY A 810 17.22 -12.44 20.54
CA GLY A 810 16.35 -12.46 21.71
C GLY A 810 17.17 -12.51 23.01
N ILE A 811 16.96 -11.55 23.90
CA ILE A 811 17.53 -11.49 25.25
C ILE A 811 16.45 -11.87 26.25
N LYS A 812 16.73 -12.89 27.06
CA LYS A 812 15.78 -13.44 28.03
C LYS A 812 15.99 -12.83 29.41
N PHE A 813 14.88 -12.46 30.04
CA PHE A 813 14.80 -11.98 31.41
C PHE A 813 13.94 -12.95 32.22
N SER A 814 14.43 -13.36 33.39
CA SER A 814 13.67 -14.21 34.30
C SER A 814 12.86 -13.33 35.25
N ILE A 815 11.53 -13.38 35.14
CA ILE A 815 10.62 -12.55 35.94
C ILE A 815 10.14 -13.34 37.15
N GLU A 816 10.45 -12.88 38.36
CA GLU A 816 9.98 -13.47 39.62
C GLU A 816 8.52 -13.09 39.89
N VAL A 817 7.69 -14.05 40.28
CA VAL A 817 6.29 -13.84 40.66
C VAL A 817 6.10 -14.19 42.13
N LYS A 818 5.89 -13.18 42.98
CA LYS A 818 5.66 -13.39 44.41
C LYS A 818 4.26 -13.98 44.69
N GLY A 819 4.14 -14.67 45.83
CA GLY A 819 2.89 -15.29 46.28
C GLY A 819 2.45 -16.49 45.44
N SER A 820 1.16 -16.83 45.45
CA SER A 820 0.56 -17.96 44.73
C SER A 820 -0.20 -17.57 43.46
N GLY A 821 -0.11 -16.31 43.02
CA GLY A 821 -0.80 -15.79 41.84
C GLY A 821 -0.24 -16.32 40.51
N GLY A 822 -1.10 -16.46 39.49
CA GLY A 822 -0.71 -16.76 38.11
C GLY A 822 -0.63 -18.25 37.74
N LYS A 823 -0.67 -18.54 36.44
CA LYS A 823 -0.69 -19.90 35.87
C LYS A 823 0.61 -20.64 36.15
N SER A 824 0.59 -21.56 37.11
CA SER A 824 1.73 -22.42 37.42
C SER A 824 1.81 -23.60 36.46
N CYS A 825 3.02 -24.13 36.22
CA CYS A 825 3.18 -25.36 35.45
C CYS A 825 2.54 -26.53 36.21
N SER A 826 1.65 -27.29 35.56
CA SER A 826 1.02 -28.46 36.17
C SER A 826 2.05 -29.57 36.36
N ASN A 827 2.24 -30.07 37.59
CA ASN A 827 3.03 -31.28 37.84
C ASN A 827 2.26 -32.51 37.33
N ASN A 828 2.67 -33.02 36.17
CA ASN A 828 2.36 -34.33 35.57
C ASN A 828 0.93 -34.90 35.72
N THR A 829 0.15 -34.77 34.65
CA THR A 829 -0.68 -35.88 34.17
C THR A 829 -0.64 -35.87 32.64
N ARG A 830 -0.37 -37.02 32.02
CA ARG A 830 -0.82 -37.31 30.66
C ARG A 830 -2.35 -37.19 30.66
N VAL A 831 -2.88 -35.98 30.51
CA VAL A 831 -4.24 -35.79 30.03
C VAL A 831 -4.09 -35.72 28.53
N SER A 832 -4.57 -36.76 27.86
CA SER A 832 -5.02 -36.68 26.48
C SER A 832 -6.08 -35.57 26.42
N GLN A 833 -5.63 -34.33 26.26
CA GLN A 833 -6.49 -33.27 25.79
C GLN A 833 -6.77 -33.66 24.33
N GLN A 834 -7.97 -34.17 24.08
CA GLN A 834 -8.59 -34.02 22.78
C GLN A 834 -8.72 -32.51 22.54
N VAL A 835 -7.62 -31.90 22.12
CA VAL A 835 -7.69 -30.83 21.16
C VAL A 835 -8.28 -31.53 19.95
N SER A 836 -9.49 -31.16 19.54
CA SER A 836 -9.83 -31.26 18.13
C SER A 836 -8.87 -30.31 17.41
N GLU A 837 -7.61 -30.75 17.25
CA GLU A 837 -6.78 -30.31 16.15
C GLU A 837 -7.59 -30.77 14.95
N GLU A 838 -8.36 -29.85 14.35
CA GLU A 838 -8.37 -29.88 12.90
C GLU A 838 -6.88 -29.85 12.52
N ALA A 839 -6.40 -31.02 12.09
CA ALA A 839 -5.04 -31.25 11.68
C ALA A 839 -4.77 -30.31 10.52
N THR A 840 -4.32 -29.10 10.84
CA THR A 840 -3.80 -28.16 9.88
C THR A 840 -2.52 -28.80 9.37
N THR A 841 -2.65 -29.45 8.23
CA THR A 841 -1.48 -29.80 7.44
C THR A 841 -0.74 -28.50 7.19
N PHE A 842 0.57 -28.53 7.38
CA PHE A 842 1.39 -27.37 7.10
C PHE A 842 2.62 -27.85 6.37
N LEU A 843 3.01 -27.07 5.37
CA LEU A 843 4.26 -27.17 4.67
C LEU A 843 4.98 -25.83 4.89
N LYS A 844 6.26 -25.84 5.23
CA LYS A 844 7.11 -24.64 5.36
C LYS A 844 8.49 -24.92 4.81
N ILE A 845 9.05 -23.99 4.05
CA ILE A 845 10.42 -24.03 3.51
C ILE A 845 11.22 -22.89 4.12
N ILE A 846 12.38 -23.18 4.72
CA ILE A 846 13.32 -22.16 5.21
C ILE A 846 14.75 -22.69 5.12
N PRO A 847 15.72 -21.97 4.52
CA PRO A 847 15.55 -20.79 3.68
C PRO A 847 15.07 -21.16 2.27
N ASN A 848 14.82 -20.15 1.45
CA ASN A 848 14.75 -20.30 0.00
C ASN A 848 16.18 -20.40 -0.57
N PRO A 849 16.62 -21.53 -1.15
CA PRO A 849 18.03 -21.83 -1.39
C PRO A 849 18.55 -21.19 -2.68
N VAL A 850 19.87 -21.02 -2.76
CA VAL A 850 20.63 -20.66 -3.97
C VAL A 850 21.02 -21.93 -4.76
N SER A 851 21.63 -21.76 -5.93
CA SER A 851 21.97 -22.82 -6.90
C SER A 851 22.82 -23.97 -6.37
N ASP A 852 23.48 -23.83 -5.22
CA ASP A 852 24.29 -24.84 -4.54
C ASP A 852 23.65 -25.38 -3.23
N GLY A 853 22.41 -24.99 -2.91
CA GLY A 853 21.88 -25.03 -1.55
C GLY A 853 20.86 -26.13 -1.20
N THR A 854 20.73 -26.37 0.10
CA THR A 854 19.78 -27.31 0.72
C THR A 854 18.50 -26.61 1.21
N LEU A 855 17.32 -27.13 0.87
CA LEU A 855 16.02 -26.74 1.44
C LEU A 855 15.84 -27.39 2.81
N ARG A 856 15.62 -26.65 3.90
CA ARG A 856 15.03 -27.25 5.11
C ARG A 856 13.52 -27.10 5.06
N ILE A 857 12.85 -28.22 5.25
CA ILE A 857 11.40 -28.30 5.23
C ILE A 857 10.92 -28.70 6.60
N THR A 858 9.93 -27.97 7.09
CA THR A 858 9.13 -28.36 8.24
C THR A 858 7.73 -28.64 7.74
N GLN A 859 7.21 -29.82 8.04
CA GLN A 859 5.93 -30.28 7.54
C GLN A 859 5.19 -31.12 8.60
N LYS A 860 3.86 -31.13 8.58
CA LYS A 860 3.02 -32.04 9.40
C LYS A 860 1.87 -32.58 8.56
N GLY A 861 1.70 -33.90 8.58
CA GLY A 861 0.56 -34.58 7.96
C GLY A 861 0.68 -34.90 6.47
N HIS A 862 1.80 -34.59 5.82
CA HIS A 862 2.02 -34.89 4.40
C HIS A 862 2.76 -36.22 4.21
N LYS A 863 2.38 -37.00 3.19
CA LYS A 863 3.04 -38.28 2.86
C LYS A 863 4.15 -38.15 1.81
N THR A 864 3.99 -37.21 0.88
CA THR A 864 4.94 -36.99 -0.23
C THR A 864 5.13 -35.51 -0.50
N LEU A 865 6.30 -35.15 -1.02
CA LEU A 865 6.62 -33.83 -1.56
C LEU A 865 7.07 -33.97 -3.01
N THR A 866 6.66 -33.04 -3.86
CA THR A 866 6.95 -33.03 -5.28
C THR A 866 7.49 -31.65 -5.68
N ILE A 867 8.69 -31.61 -6.24
CA ILE A 867 9.23 -30.38 -6.83
C ILE A 867 8.78 -30.32 -8.29
N ILE A 868 8.13 -29.22 -8.66
CA ILE A 868 7.55 -28.97 -9.98
C ILE A 868 8.19 -27.72 -10.58
N ASN A 869 8.59 -27.80 -11.85
CA ASN A 869 8.88 -26.60 -12.65
C ASN A 869 7.55 -26.03 -13.16
N PRO A 870 7.09 -24.85 -12.68
CA PRO A 870 5.81 -24.28 -13.06
C PRO A 870 5.77 -23.77 -14.51
N VAL A 871 6.93 -23.49 -15.12
CA VAL A 871 7.02 -23.02 -16.52
C VAL A 871 6.82 -24.19 -17.47
N GLN A 872 7.39 -25.35 -17.16
CA GLN A 872 7.32 -26.56 -18.00
C GLN A 872 6.19 -27.53 -17.57
N LEU A 873 5.54 -27.27 -16.43
CA LEU A 873 4.57 -28.17 -15.78
C LEU A 873 5.10 -29.60 -15.53
N LYS A 874 6.42 -29.73 -15.35
CA LYS A 874 7.12 -31.02 -15.19
C LYS A 874 7.44 -31.28 -13.72
N ILE A 875 7.12 -32.50 -13.26
CA ILE A 875 7.59 -33.02 -11.97
C ILE A 875 9.09 -33.35 -12.10
N LEU A 876 9.91 -32.74 -11.25
CA LEU A 876 11.36 -32.91 -11.25
C LEU A 876 11.82 -33.95 -10.23
N LYS A 877 11.21 -33.95 -9.04
CA LYS A 877 11.60 -34.82 -7.93
C LYS A 877 10.39 -35.12 -7.06
N THR A 878 10.18 -36.38 -6.69
CA THR A 878 9.18 -36.81 -5.70
C THR A 878 9.91 -37.42 -4.51
N ILE A 879 9.51 -37.05 -3.31
CA ILE A 879 10.25 -37.30 -2.07
C ILE A 879 9.27 -37.85 -1.05
N GLU A 880 9.56 -39.06 -0.56
CA GLU A 880 8.82 -39.66 0.55
C GLU A 880 9.22 -38.99 1.86
N ILE A 881 8.22 -38.68 2.68
CA ILE A 881 8.47 -37.98 3.93
C ILE A 881 8.62 -38.98 5.07
N THR A 882 9.80 -38.98 5.70
CA THR A 882 10.11 -39.86 6.85
C THR A 882 10.17 -39.10 8.18
N HIS A 883 10.27 -37.76 8.16
CA HIS A 883 10.42 -36.91 9.34
C HIS A 883 9.66 -35.59 9.18
N HIS A 884 9.20 -35.00 10.29
CA HIS A 884 8.55 -33.69 10.29
C HIS A 884 9.49 -32.55 9.89
N GLN A 885 10.79 -32.72 10.11
CA GLN A 885 11.84 -31.83 9.63
C GLN A 885 12.82 -32.62 8.78
N MET A 886 13.05 -32.16 7.54
CA MET A 886 13.98 -32.80 6.63
C MET A 886 14.70 -31.79 5.76
N SER A 887 15.87 -32.19 5.26
CA SER A 887 16.66 -31.40 4.32
C SER A 887 16.57 -32.02 2.94
N ILE A 888 16.24 -31.24 1.92
CA ILE A 888 16.24 -31.65 0.52
C ILE A 888 17.37 -30.94 -0.20
N ASP A 889 18.28 -31.71 -0.78
CA ASP A 889 19.26 -31.18 -1.71
C ASP A 889 18.58 -30.81 -3.05
N VAL A 890 18.78 -29.56 -3.44
CA VAL A 890 18.30 -28.97 -4.71
C VAL A 890 19.42 -28.28 -5.50
N SER A 891 20.67 -28.56 -5.16
CA SER A 891 21.85 -28.02 -5.86
C SER A 891 21.94 -28.45 -7.32
N ASP A 892 21.22 -29.51 -7.70
CA ASP A 892 21.13 -30.02 -9.07
C ASP A 892 20.11 -29.28 -9.94
N LEU A 893 19.29 -28.40 -9.35
CA LEU A 893 18.27 -27.65 -10.06
C LEU A 893 18.83 -26.30 -10.58
N PRO A 894 18.60 -25.94 -11.86
CA PRO A 894 19.08 -24.66 -12.39
C PRO A 894 18.41 -23.46 -11.69
N ALA A 895 18.98 -22.26 -11.84
CA ALA A 895 18.36 -21.05 -11.34
C ALA A 895 16.96 -20.86 -11.97
N GLY A 896 15.95 -20.64 -11.13
CA GLY A 896 14.56 -20.63 -11.58
C GLY A 896 13.54 -20.65 -10.43
N VAL A 897 12.26 -20.59 -10.80
CA VAL A 897 11.14 -20.69 -9.87
C VAL A 897 10.66 -22.14 -9.83
N TYR A 898 10.43 -22.66 -8.63
CA TYR A 898 9.97 -24.03 -8.40
C TYR A 898 8.79 -24.04 -7.42
N LEU A 899 7.91 -25.03 -7.57
CA LEU A 899 6.84 -25.33 -6.63
C LEU A 899 7.18 -26.61 -5.88
N LEU A 900 7.28 -26.55 -4.56
CA LEU A 900 7.24 -27.73 -3.71
C LEU A 900 5.78 -27.99 -3.35
N LYS A 901 5.21 -29.06 -3.90
CA LYS A 901 3.82 -29.46 -3.71
C LYS A 901 3.76 -30.71 -2.83
N SER A 902 3.00 -30.68 -1.76
CA SER A 902 2.62 -31.88 -1.01
C SER A 902 1.29 -32.46 -1.53
N ASP A 903 0.79 -33.49 -0.85
CA ASP A 903 -0.53 -34.07 -1.08
C ASP A 903 -1.69 -33.08 -0.86
N THR A 904 -1.53 -32.05 -0.01
CA THR A 904 -2.58 -31.06 0.30
C THR A 904 -2.16 -29.59 0.20
N ASP A 905 -0.87 -29.26 0.22
CA ASP A 905 -0.34 -27.89 0.26
C ASP A 905 0.72 -27.64 -0.83
N SER A 906 1.04 -26.37 -1.10
CA SER A 906 2.15 -26.05 -2.01
C SER A 906 2.86 -24.75 -1.62
N ILE A 907 4.17 -24.74 -1.75
CA ILE A 907 5.03 -23.58 -1.49
C ILE A 907 5.91 -23.31 -2.71
N ARG A 908 6.01 -22.03 -3.08
CA ARG A 908 6.95 -21.56 -4.10
C ARG A 908 8.31 -21.27 -3.47
N PHE A 909 9.36 -21.77 -4.12
CA PHE A 909 10.74 -21.42 -3.83
C PHE A 909 11.47 -21.03 -5.12
N VAL A 910 12.60 -20.35 -5.00
CA VAL A 910 13.37 -19.76 -6.10
C VAL A 910 14.83 -20.08 -5.87
N ILE A 911 15.41 -20.82 -6.82
CA ILE A 911 16.83 -21.07 -6.87
C ILE A 911 17.48 -19.90 -7.60
N LYS A 912 18.32 -19.16 -6.89
CA LYS A 912 19.07 -18.02 -7.44
C LYS A 912 20.42 -18.50 -7.95
N LYS A 913 20.92 -17.89 -9.02
CA LYS A 913 22.22 -18.21 -9.61
C LYS A 913 23.35 -17.93 -8.63
#